data_AF-A0A0R0J5G9-F1
#
_entry.id   AF-A0A0R0J5G9-F1
#
_cell.length_a   1.000
_cell.length_b   1.000
_cell.length_c   1.000
_cell.angle_alpha   90.00
_cell.angle_beta   90.00
_cell.angle_gamma   90.00
#
_symmetry.space_group_name_H-M   'P 1'
#
loop_
_entity.id
_entity.type
_entity.pdbx_description
1 polymer ?
#
loop_
_entity_poly.entity_id
_entity_poly.type
_entity_poly.pdbx_seq_one_letter_code
_entity_poly.pdbx_strand_id
1 'polypeptide(L)'
;MQKFRLYETRSKFYMIGRDKNRTFWRVLKIDRLEPSELNIFEDSTLYSDIECCDLLRRIHEGNKSTGGLKFVTTCYGIIGFIKFLEPYYMLLITKRRKIGTICGHTIYAITKSEMVPIPHAIERSKMAYSKDENRYKKLLCSVDLTKDFFFSYSYNVMLSLQRNLSDHNTTGQSLYETLFVWNEFLTRGIRNNLQNTSWTVALVYGFFKQVKLSISDNEFNLTIIARRSRHYAGTRYLKRGVNEKGRVANDVETEQIVFTDARGGRPMQISSVVQIRGSIPLFWSQEASRLNIKPDIILSRKDSNFEATRLHFENLVKRYGNPIIILNLIKTREKKPRETILRAEFANAVRSLNKNLKGENRLRFLHWDLHRHSRCSKATNVLGQLGKVAAYALKLTGIFYCPVTSNVRLDGFSHYSYTENNNVTDHCITEQASINKDNVDKETEIINCYCSSDENKDYSVKPQMLQSGVLRTNCIDCLDRTNVAQYAYGLAALGCQLQALGFVETPYIDLDNPLAKELMEIYESMGDTLAFQYGGSAAHNKIFSERRGQWKAAAQSQEFIRTLQRYYNNTYLDGDKQKAINLLLGHFQPQQGNPALWELDSDQHYTVKKHGLYVADDSVRSTIKRSLSDGNILSESDTTIRNLNVTNDQNSSEKPDKRFLSGSTPDIYTCGSDICHCRARQNQVSDSNCTPSTQL
;
A
#
# COMPACT_ATOMS: atom_id res chain seq x y z
N MET A 1 -21.57 -14.10 -1.72
CA MET A 1 -22.63 -13.09 -2.01
C MET A 1 -22.08 -11.96 -2.88
N GLN A 2 -22.88 -11.44 -3.83
CA GLN A 2 -22.37 -10.43 -4.79
C GLN A 2 -23.31 -9.25 -5.08
N LYS A 3 -24.56 -9.31 -4.60
CA LYS A 3 -25.56 -8.25 -4.76
C LYS A 3 -26.46 -8.25 -3.53
N PHE A 4 -26.80 -7.06 -3.09
CA PHE A 4 -27.55 -6.84 -1.87
C PHE A 4 -28.68 -5.85 -2.14
N ARG A 5 -29.79 -5.98 -1.41
CA ARG A 5 -30.90 -5.04 -1.41
C ARG A 5 -31.04 -4.46 -0.02
N LEU A 6 -31.00 -3.13 0.08
CA LEU A 6 -31.18 -2.41 1.33
C LEU A 6 -32.63 -1.97 1.45
N TYR A 7 -33.25 -2.32 2.57
CA TYR A 7 -34.56 -1.87 2.98
C TYR A 7 -34.48 -1.15 4.32
N GLU A 8 -35.42 -0.24 4.55
CA GLU A 8 -35.53 0.48 5.80
C GLU A 8 -36.93 0.35 6.42
N THR A 9 -36.96 0.31 7.75
CA THR A 9 -38.12 0.62 8.58
C THR A 9 -37.75 1.76 9.52
N ARG A 10 -38.71 2.22 10.34
CA ARG A 10 -38.45 3.25 11.36
C ARG A 10 -37.34 2.87 12.33
N SER A 11 -37.25 1.60 12.71
CA SER A 11 -36.34 1.10 13.75
C SER A 11 -35.09 0.41 13.20
N LYS A 12 -35.11 -0.16 12.00
CA LYS A 12 -34.00 -0.99 11.50
C LYS A 12 -33.74 -0.79 10.00
N PHE A 13 -32.52 -1.05 9.58
CA PHE A 13 -32.20 -1.39 8.20
C PHE A 13 -32.09 -2.91 8.03
N TYR A 14 -32.52 -3.41 6.87
CA TYR A 14 -32.41 -4.80 6.48
C TYR A 14 -31.62 -4.89 5.18
N MET A 15 -30.45 -5.54 5.22
CA MET A 15 -29.67 -5.86 4.03
C MET A 15 -29.94 -7.31 3.64
N ILE A 16 -30.53 -7.51 2.46
CA ILE A 16 -30.79 -8.84 1.95
C ILE A 16 -29.72 -9.19 0.92
N GLY A 17 -28.87 -10.15 1.27
CA GLY A 17 -27.80 -10.65 0.41
C GLY A 17 -28.24 -11.87 -0.37
N ARG A 18 -27.92 -11.89 -1.67
CA ARG A 18 -28.09 -13.07 -2.51
C ARG A 18 -26.76 -13.64 -2.94
N ASP A 19 -26.70 -14.96 -3.02
CA ASP A 19 -25.56 -15.63 -3.61
C ASP A 19 -25.53 -15.54 -5.15
N LYS A 20 -24.36 -15.83 -5.75
CA LYS A 20 -24.15 -15.85 -7.21
C LYS A 20 -25.14 -16.80 -7.90
N ASN A 21 -25.39 -17.96 -7.30
CA ASN A 21 -26.26 -19.00 -7.87
C ASN A 21 -27.75 -18.76 -7.59
N ARG A 22 -28.08 -17.70 -6.82
CA ARG A 22 -29.46 -17.34 -6.42
C ARG A 22 -30.22 -18.44 -5.67
N THR A 23 -29.49 -19.36 -5.05
CA THR A 23 -30.06 -20.50 -4.33
C THR A 23 -30.50 -20.13 -2.92
N PHE A 24 -29.69 -19.33 -2.21
CA PHE A 24 -29.97 -18.95 -0.83
C PHE A 24 -29.79 -17.45 -0.61
N TRP A 25 -30.57 -16.94 0.34
CA TRP A 25 -30.60 -15.55 0.77
C TRP A 25 -30.22 -15.43 2.24
N ARG A 26 -29.50 -14.36 2.56
CA ARG A 26 -29.12 -14.00 3.93
C ARG A 26 -29.64 -12.63 4.30
N VAL A 27 -29.84 -12.40 5.59
CA VAL A 27 -30.42 -11.16 6.10
C VAL A 27 -29.50 -10.57 7.16
N LEU A 28 -29.07 -9.33 6.93
CA LEU A 28 -28.38 -8.51 7.93
C LEU A 28 -29.35 -7.48 8.47
N LYS A 29 -29.42 -7.36 9.80
CA LYS A 29 -30.25 -6.39 10.52
C LYS A 29 -29.31 -5.36 11.15
N ILE A 30 -29.58 -4.08 10.91
CA ILE A 30 -28.81 -2.96 11.50
C ILE A 30 -29.78 -2.11 12.29
N ASP A 31 -29.49 -1.90 13.57
CA ASP A 31 -30.33 -1.08 14.45
C ASP A 31 -30.20 0.42 14.14
N ARG A 32 -31.29 1.17 14.33
CA ARG A 32 -31.36 2.63 14.19
C ARG A 32 -31.76 3.33 15.49
N LEU A 33 -32.09 2.57 16.54
CA LEU A 33 -32.56 3.12 17.81
C LEU A 33 -31.41 3.49 18.76
N GLU A 34 -30.26 2.83 18.64
CA GLU A 34 -29.10 3.11 19.48
C GLU A 34 -28.22 4.22 18.89
N PRO A 35 -28.01 5.36 19.59
CA PRO A 35 -27.22 6.49 19.08
C PRO A 35 -25.70 6.27 19.20
N SER A 36 -25.27 5.48 20.19
CA SER A 36 -23.86 5.38 20.56
C SER A 36 -23.15 4.23 19.86
N GLU A 37 -23.83 3.09 19.70
CA GLU A 37 -23.25 1.84 19.26
C GLU A 37 -23.88 1.32 17.96
N LEU A 38 -23.03 0.73 17.12
CA LEU A 38 -23.44 0.13 15.85
C LEU A 38 -23.82 -1.33 16.07
N ASN A 39 -25.10 -1.57 16.32
CA ASN A 39 -25.64 -2.91 16.52
C ASN A 39 -26.02 -3.56 15.18
N ILE A 40 -25.25 -4.56 14.77
CA ILE A 40 -25.42 -5.31 13.53
C ILE A 40 -25.53 -6.79 13.86
N PHE A 41 -26.57 -7.43 13.33
CA PHE A 41 -26.83 -8.86 13.54
C PHE A 41 -27.11 -9.54 12.21
N GLU A 42 -26.43 -10.65 11.93
CA GLU A 42 -26.77 -11.56 10.82
C GLU A 42 -27.77 -12.60 11.31
N ASP A 43 -28.84 -12.80 10.53
CA ASP A 43 -29.75 -13.91 10.75
C ASP A 43 -29.04 -15.22 10.39
N SER A 44 -29.01 -16.18 11.32
CA SER A 44 -28.38 -17.48 11.09
C SER A 44 -29.13 -18.34 10.06
N THR A 45 -30.38 -17.98 9.76
CA THR A 45 -31.24 -18.73 8.84
C THR A 45 -30.86 -18.48 7.38
N LEU A 46 -30.70 -19.54 6.61
CA LEU A 46 -30.61 -19.48 5.15
C LEU A 46 -32.01 -19.54 4.57
N TYR A 47 -32.40 -18.51 3.82
CA TYR A 47 -33.74 -18.43 3.23
C TYR A 47 -33.73 -18.86 1.77
N SER A 48 -34.75 -19.60 1.35
CA SER A 48 -35.15 -19.70 -0.05
C SER A 48 -35.74 -18.39 -0.56
N ASP A 49 -35.95 -18.28 -1.87
CA ASP A 49 -36.55 -17.08 -2.48
C ASP A 49 -37.96 -16.80 -1.94
N ILE A 50 -38.78 -17.85 -1.80
CA ILE A 50 -40.16 -17.76 -1.30
C ILE A 50 -40.17 -17.34 0.17
N GLU A 51 -39.37 -17.99 1.02
CA GLU A 51 -39.30 -17.66 2.44
C GLU A 51 -38.77 -16.24 2.66
N CYS A 52 -37.83 -15.79 1.83
CA CYS A 52 -37.32 -14.42 1.89
C CYS A 52 -38.42 -13.41 1.51
N CYS A 53 -39.20 -13.68 0.47
CA CYS A 53 -40.35 -12.87 0.09
C CYS A 53 -41.40 -12.79 1.21
N ASP A 54 -41.72 -13.93 1.84
CA ASP A 54 -42.67 -13.97 2.95
C ASP A 54 -42.14 -13.28 4.21
N LEU A 55 -40.83 -13.38 4.49
CA LEU A 55 -40.19 -12.62 5.55
C LEU A 55 -40.32 -11.11 5.31
N LEU A 56 -40.01 -10.62 4.11
CA LEU A 56 -40.13 -9.20 3.77
C LEU A 56 -41.58 -8.71 3.86
N ARG A 57 -42.55 -9.54 3.46
CA ARG A 57 -43.99 -9.24 3.61
C ARG A 57 -44.38 -9.11 5.09
N ARG A 58 -43.99 -10.06 5.93
CA ARG A 58 -44.27 -10.01 7.38
C ARG A 58 -43.64 -8.79 8.05
N ILE A 59 -42.41 -8.44 7.68
CA ILE A 59 -41.76 -7.22 8.18
C ILE A 59 -42.53 -5.97 7.73
N HIS A 60 -42.98 -5.92 6.47
CA HIS A 60 -43.77 -4.81 5.97
C HIS A 60 -45.09 -4.64 6.73
N GLU A 61 -45.85 -5.73 6.89
CA GLU A 61 -47.13 -5.74 7.61
C GLU A 61 -46.97 -5.35 9.08
N GLY A 62 -45.96 -5.92 9.77
CA GLY A 62 -45.66 -5.59 11.16
C GLY A 62 -45.24 -4.14 11.39
N ASN A 63 -44.75 -3.44 10.35
CA ASN A 63 -44.34 -2.04 10.43
C ASN A 63 -45.32 -1.10 9.71
N LYS A 64 -46.49 -1.57 9.27
CA LYS A 64 -47.44 -0.79 8.46
C LYS A 64 -47.86 0.54 9.13
N SER A 65 -48.00 0.53 10.46
CA SER A 65 -48.30 1.73 11.27
C SER A 65 -47.21 2.81 11.23
N THR A 66 -45.96 2.45 10.91
CA THR A 66 -44.82 3.37 10.84
C THR A 66 -44.32 3.62 9.41
N GLY A 67 -45.14 3.27 8.41
CA GLY A 67 -44.83 3.45 6.99
C GLY A 67 -44.29 2.19 6.30
N GLY A 68 -44.31 1.04 6.98
CA GLY A 68 -43.95 -0.27 6.42
C GLY A 68 -42.45 -0.43 6.12
N LEU A 69 -42.16 -1.50 5.38
CA LEU A 69 -40.83 -1.74 4.82
C LEU A 69 -40.67 -0.95 3.52
N LYS A 70 -39.65 -0.10 3.43
CA LYS A 70 -39.33 0.72 2.25
C LYS A 70 -38.03 0.28 1.61
N PHE A 71 -38.01 0.23 0.28
CA PHE A 71 -36.78 -0.03 -0.47
C PHE A 71 -35.92 1.24 -0.54
N VAL A 72 -34.63 1.12 -0.23
CA VAL A 72 -33.68 2.25 -0.25
C VAL A 72 -32.85 2.19 -1.52
N THR A 73 -32.06 1.13 -1.68
CA THR A 73 -31.14 0.99 -2.82
C THR A 73 -30.69 -0.43 -3.01
N THR A 74 -30.16 -0.71 -4.21
CA THR A 74 -29.41 -1.93 -4.49
C THR A 74 -27.93 -1.62 -4.36
N CYS A 75 -27.20 -2.46 -3.64
CA CYS A 75 -25.75 -2.33 -3.52
C CYS A 75 -25.02 -3.64 -3.85
N TYR A 76 -23.72 -3.53 -4.03
CA TYR A 76 -22.82 -4.58 -4.48
C TYR A 76 -21.73 -4.88 -3.45
N GLY A 77 -21.76 -4.22 -2.29
CA GLY A 77 -20.83 -4.45 -1.18
C GLY A 77 -20.88 -3.30 -0.19
N ILE A 78 -20.62 -3.62 1.08
CA ILE A 78 -20.43 -2.62 2.13
C ILE A 78 -18.95 -2.24 2.16
N ILE A 79 -18.68 -0.94 1.98
CA ILE A 79 -17.32 -0.37 2.11
C ILE A 79 -16.97 -0.26 3.58
N GLY A 80 -17.94 0.05 4.43
CA GLY A 80 -17.81 0.04 5.87
C GLY A 80 -18.69 1.10 6.53
N PHE A 81 -18.47 1.29 7.82
CA PHE A 81 -19.21 2.22 8.66
C PHE A 81 -18.26 3.25 9.25
N ILE A 82 -18.72 4.48 9.39
CA ILE A 82 -17.97 5.54 10.04
C ILE A 82 -18.90 6.37 10.92
N LYS A 83 -18.40 6.72 12.11
CA LYS A 83 -19.01 7.70 12.99
C LYS A 83 -18.10 8.93 12.97
N PHE A 84 -18.69 10.11 12.77
CA PHE A 84 -17.98 11.38 12.90
C PHE A 84 -18.18 11.90 14.32
N LEU A 85 -19.30 12.58 14.59
CA LEU A 85 -19.65 13.00 15.94
C LEU A 85 -20.74 12.10 16.54
N GLU A 86 -21.90 12.05 15.88
CA GLU A 86 -23.09 11.41 16.46
C GLU A 86 -23.65 10.27 15.57
N PRO A 87 -24.15 10.51 14.35
CA PRO A 87 -24.69 9.42 13.54
C PRO A 87 -23.58 8.54 12.93
N TYR A 88 -23.88 7.25 12.82
CA TYR A 88 -23.14 6.35 11.94
C TYR A 88 -23.56 6.58 10.48
N TYR A 89 -22.60 6.46 9.57
CA TYR A 89 -22.84 6.43 8.13
C TYR A 89 -22.39 5.09 7.58
N MET A 90 -23.24 4.51 6.75
CA MET A 90 -22.95 3.32 5.98
C MET A 90 -22.51 3.70 4.57
N LEU A 91 -21.30 3.30 4.19
CA LEU A 91 -20.79 3.50 2.83
C LEU A 91 -21.05 2.25 1.97
N LEU A 92 -21.71 2.43 0.84
CA LEU A 92 -22.15 1.36 -0.05
C LEU A 92 -21.66 1.56 -1.48
N ILE A 93 -21.39 0.45 -2.16
CA ILE A 93 -21.15 0.43 -3.62
C ILE A 93 -22.50 0.22 -4.32
N THR A 94 -23.01 1.21 -5.04
CA THR A 94 -24.30 1.11 -5.75
C THR A 94 -24.15 0.78 -7.22
N LYS A 95 -22.98 1.05 -7.82
CA LYS A 95 -22.64 0.57 -9.18
C LYS A 95 -21.17 0.14 -9.23
N ARG A 96 -20.92 -0.93 -9.99
CA ARG A 96 -19.58 -1.48 -10.26
C ARG A 96 -19.43 -1.81 -11.75
N ARG A 97 -18.19 -1.78 -12.24
CA ARG A 97 -17.81 -2.15 -13.60
C ARG A 97 -16.73 -3.23 -13.56
N LYS A 98 -16.83 -4.26 -14.39
CA LYS A 98 -15.75 -5.25 -14.58
C LYS A 98 -14.57 -4.57 -15.28
N ILE A 99 -13.37 -4.72 -14.73
CA ILE A 99 -12.13 -4.15 -15.30
C ILE A 99 -11.14 -5.20 -15.80
N GLY A 100 -11.28 -6.46 -15.36
CA GLY A 100 -10.46 -7.56 -15.84
C GLY A 100 -10.79 -8.90 -15.17
N THR A 101 -10.06 -9.93 -15.55
CA THR A 101 -10.18 -11.29 -14.99
C THR A 101 -8.80 -11.89 -14.75
N ILE A 102 -8.59 -12.50 -13.57
CA ILE A 102 -7.36 -13.20 -13.19
C ILE A 102 -7.76 -14.61 -12.77
N CYS A 103 -7.24 -15.65 -13.42
CA CYS A 103 -7.56 -17.05 -13.11
C CYS A 103 -9.08 -17.33 -13.01
N GLY A 104 -9.89 -16.75 -13.91
CA GLY A 104 -11.36 -16.85 -13.86
C GLY A 104 -12.06 -15.95 -12.84
N HIS A 105 -11.34 -15.36 -11.89
CA HIS A 105 -11.88 -14.40 -10.93
C HIS A 105 -12.04 -13.02 -11.55
N THR A 106 -13.20 -12.39 -11.33
CA THR A 106 -13.49 -11.08 -11.91
C THR A 106 -13.11 -9.95 -10.97
N ILE A 107 -12.37 -8.96 -11.50
CA ILE A 107 -11.99 -7.74 -10.78
C ILE A 107 -12.94 -6.60 -11.18
N TYR A 108 -13.36 -5.81 -10.20
CA TYR A 108 -14.33 -4.74 -10.36
C TYR A 108 -13.77 -3.39 -9.89
N ALA A 109 -14.08 -2.34 -10.64
CA ALA A 109 -13.95 -0.96 -10.19
C ALA A 109 -15.30 -0.43 -9.70
N ILE A 110 -15.25 0.50 -8.76
CA ILE A 110 -16.43 1.22 -8.25
C ILE A 110 -16.82 2.29 -9.27
N THR A 111 -18.09 2.33 -9.67
CA THR A 111 -18.62 3.36 -10.59
C THR A 111 -19.50 4.36 -9.86
N LYS A 112 -20.17 3.93 -8.79
CA LYS A 112 -20.96 4.81 -7.93
C LYS A 112 -20.94 4.27 -6.50
N SER A 113 -20.73 5.16 -5.54
CA SER A 113 -20.86 4.89 -4.11
C SER A 113 -21.87 5.84 -3.49
N GLU A 114 -22.54 5.41 -2.43
CA GLU A 114 -23.49 6.22 -1.67
C GLU A 114 -23.19 6.11 -0.17
N MET A 115 -23.38 7.22 0.54
CA MET A 115 -23.26 7.30 1.99
C MET A 115 -24.65 7.47 2.58
N VAL A 116 -25.13 6.45 3.28
CA VAL A 116 -26.46 6.42 3.88
C VAL A 116 -26.32 6.68 5.39
N PRO A 117 -26.91 7.75 5.94
CA PRO A 117 -26.91 7.95 7.38
C PRO A 117 -27.76 6.87 8.05
N ILE A 118 -27.36 6.48 9.26
CA ILE A 118 -28.13 5.64 10.16
C ILE A 118 -28.64 6.57 11.26
N PRO A 119 -29.78 7.26 11.03
CA PRO A 119 -30.25 8.28 11.95
C PRO A 119 -30.92 7.64 13.17
N HIS A 120 -30.72 8.26 14.32
CA HIS A 120 -31.54 8.05 15.51
C HIS A 120 -32.96 8.56 15.25
N ALA A 121 -33.97 7.70 15.45
CA ALA A 121 -35.34 7.98 15.04
C ALA A 121 -36.09 8.98 15.92
N ILE A 122 -35.60 9.27 17.13
CA ILE A 122 -36.37 10.01 18.15
C ILE A 122 -35.98 11.48 18.23
N GLU A 123 -34.79 11.86 17.79
CA GLU A 123 -34.42 13.25 17.58
C GLU A 123 -33.54 13.35 16.34
N ARG A 124 -33.98 14.10 15.32
CA ARG A 124 -33.03 14.76 14.42
C ARG A 124 -32.28 15.76 15.28
N SER A 125 -31.25 15.32 15.99
CA SER A 125 -30.43 16.20 16.81
C SER A 125 -30.01 17.39 15.95
N LYS A 126 -29.98 18.60 16.53
CA LYS A 126 -29.43 19.79 15.85
C LYS A 126 -27.97 19.56 15.39
N MET A 127 -27.32 18.51 15.90
CA MET A 127 -25.92 18.16 15.70
C MET A 127 -25.65 17.31 14.44
N ALA A 128 -26.62 16.49 13.97
CA ALA A 128 -26.51 15.81 12.66
C ALA A 128 -26.40 16.79 11.47
N TYR A 129 -26.81 18.06 11.69
CA TYR A 129 -26.66 19.17 10.75
C TYR A 129 -25.65 20.23 11.24
N SER A 130 -24.86 19.92 12.27
CA SER A 130 -23.82 20.83 12.75
C SER A 130 -22.85 21.17 11.61
N LYS A 131 -22.25 22.35 11.70
CA LYS A 131 -21.24 22.79 10.73
C LYS A 131 -20.06 21.81 10.68
N ASP A 132 -19.70 21.23 11.82
CA ASP A 132 -18.56 20.31 11.95
C ASP A 132 -18.85 18.93 11.37
N GLU A 133 -20.02 18.35 11.66
CA GLU A 133 -20.47 17.09 11.06
C GLU A 133 -20.48 17.18 9.53
N ASN A 134 -21.07 18.24 8.99
CA ASN A 134 -21.10 18.50 7.56
C ASN A 134 -19.70 18.73 6.96
N ARG A 135 -18.78 19.31 7.73
CA ARG A 135 -17.37 19.49 7.33
C ARG A 135 -16.67 18.14 7.20
N TYR A 136 -16.81 17.24 8.18
CA TYR A 136 -16.23 15.89 8.10
C TYR A 136 -16.85 15.05 7.00
N LYS A 137 -18.16 15.16 6.80
CA LYS A 137 -18.86 14.51 5.69
C LYS A 137 -18.33 14.99 4.34
N LYS A 138 -18.22 16.32 4.13
CA LYS A 138 -17.64 16.89 2.90
C LYS A 138 -16.20 16.44 2.70
N LEU A 139 -15.43 16.37 3.79
CA LEU A 139 -14.04 15.93 3.76
C LEU A 139 -13.92 14.47 3.31
N LEU A 140 -14.71 13.55 3.87
CA LEU A 140 -14.70 12.15 3.44
C LEU A 140 -15.19 12.00 2.00
N CYS A 141 -16.23 12.74 1.61
CA CYS A 141 -16.74 12.76 0.23
C CYS A 141 -15.74 13.34 -0.78
N SER A 142 -14.71 14.08 -0.33
CA SER A 142 -13.62 14.53 -1.21
C SER A 142 -12.73 13.37 -1.67
N VAL A 143 -12.74 12.24 -0.95
CA VAL A 143 -12.12 10.99 -1.43
C VAL A 143 -13.03 10.35 -2.46
N ASP A 144 -12.63 10.47 -3.72
CA ASP A 144 -13.36 9.87 -4.82
C ASP A 144 -13.14 8.35 -4.88
N LEU A 145 -14.05 7.60 -4.25
CA LEU A 145 -14.02 6.13 -4.25
C LEU A 145 -14.25 5.51 -5.65
N THR A 146 -14.67 6.31 -6.65
CA THR A 146 -14.84 5.82 -8.03
C THR A 146 -13.55 5.85 -8.83
N LYS A 147 -12.53 6.57 -8.35
CA LYS A 147 -11.22 6.67 -8.98
C LYS A 147 -10.26 5.69 -8.32
N ASP A 148 -9.67 4.81 -9.13
CA ASP A 148 -8.52 3.98 -8.77
C ASP A 148 -8.74 2.96 -7.62
N PHE A 149 -9.96 2.82 -7.11
CA PHE A 149 -10.34 1.76 -6.19
C PHE A 149 -10.92 0.56 -6.95
N PHE A 150 -10.43 -0.62 -6.60
CA PHE A 150 -10.86 -1.88 -7.19
C PHE A 150 -10.88 -3.00 -6.15
N PHE A 151 -11.67 -4.03 -6.42
CA PHE A 151 -11.88 -5.16 -5.54
C PHE A 151 -12.34 -6.41 -6.32
N SER A 152 -12.36 -7.55 -5.65
CA SER A 152 -12.97 -8.78 -6.14
C SER A 152 -13.70 -9.49 -5.01
N TYR A 153 -14.70 -10.28 -5.35
CA TYR A 153 -15.46 -11.08 -4.37
C TYR A 153 -14.80 -12.42 -4.07
N SER A 154 -14.00 -12.93 -5.01
CA SER A 154 -13.46 -14.30 -4.96
C SER A 154 -11.95 -14.37 -5.08
N TYR A 155 -11.28 -13.24 -5.32
CA TYR A 155 -9.82 -13.16 -5.43
C TYR A 155 -9.29 -12.09 -4.49
N ASN A 156 -8.25 -12.43 -3.73
CA ASN A 156 -7.63 -11.51 -2.79
C ASN A 156 -6.66 -10.59 -3.55
N VAL A 157 -7.22 -9.51 -4.12
CA VAL A 157 -6.47 -8.56 -4.96
C VAL A 157 -5.35 -7.85 -4.18
N MET A 158 -5.49 -7.75 -2.86
CA MET A 158 -4.50 -7.19 -1.95
C MET A 158 -3.25 -8.07 -1.79
N LEU A 159 -3.23 -9.30 -2.29
CA LEU A 159 -2.06 -10.17 -2.29
C LEU A 159 -1.50 -10.33 -3.70
N SER A 160 -0.21 -10.65 -3.80
CA SER A 160 0.40 -11.08 -5.06
C SER A 160 -0.13 -12.47 -5.45
N LEU A 161 -0.07 -12.77 -6.75
CA LEU A 161 -0.49 -14.06 -7.29
C LEU A 161 0.26 -15.22 -6.62
N GLN A 162 1.58 -15.10 -6.47
CA GLN A 162 2.39 -16.11 -5.78
C GLN A 162 1.85 -16.38 -4.38
N ARG A 163 1.52 -15.35 -3.60
CA ARG A 163 0.98 -15.53 -2.25
C ARG A 163 -0.43 -16.14 -2.27
N ASN A 164 -1.27 -15.74 -3.21
CA ASN A 164 -2.61 -16.34 -3.36
C ASN A 164 -2.58 -17.83 -3.72
N LEU A 165 -1.54 -18.29 -4.41
CA LEU A 165 -1.38 -19.68 -4.80
C LEU A 165 -0.59 -20.51 -3.78
N SER A 166 0.29 -19.88 -2.98
CA SER A 166 1.14 -20.59 -2.01
C SER A 166 0.57 -20.62 -0.59
N ASP A 167 -0.31 -19.69 -0.20
CA ASP A 167 -0.77 -19.51 1.18
C ASP A 167 -2.24 -19.90 1.33
N HIS A 168 -2.49 -21.16 1.70
CA HIS A 168 -3.85 -21.71 1.88
C HIS A 168 -4.43 -21.48 3.29
N ASN A 169 -3.62 -20.98 4.24
CA ASN A 169 -3.98 -20.96 5.66
C ASN A 169 -4.42 -19.57 6.18
N THR A 170 -4.43 -18.55 5.32
CA THR A 170 -4.76 -17.18 5.77
C THR A 170 -6.28 -16.99 5.88
N THR A 171 -6.79 -16.84 7.10
CA THR A 171 -8.19 -16.57 7.40
C THR A 171 -8.67 -15.20 6.86
N GLY A 172 -9.97 -15.08 6.57
CA GLY A 172 -10.57 -13.84 6.04
C GLY A 172 -10.29 -12.57 6.88
N GLN A 173 -10.11 -12.71 8.19
CA GLN A 173 -9.88 -11.58 9.10
C GLN A 173 -8.45 -11.05 9.02
N SER A 174 -7.45 -11.95 8.96
CA SER A 174 -6.04 -11.58 8.79
C SER A 174 -5.73 -11.03 7.39
N LEU A 175 -6.50 -11.44 6.38
CA LEU A 175 -6.42 -10.86 5.02
C LEU A 175 -6.77 -9.36 4.97
N TYR A 176 -7.71 -8.90 5.80
CA TYR A 176 -8.13 -7.50 5.85
C TYR A 176 -7.13 -6.60 6.59
N GLU A 177 -6.27 -7.17 7.42
CA GLU A 177 -5.23 -6.42 8.15
C GLU A 177 -4.04 -6.04 7.27
N THR A 178 -3.99 -6.61 6.06
CA THR A 178 -2.94 -6.36 5.09
C THR A 178 -2.80 -4.86 4.77
N LEU A 179 -1.58 -4.52 4.34
CA LEU A 179 -1.16 -3.15 4.11
C LEU A 179 -1.83 -2.49 2.88
N PHE A 180 -2.52 -3.27 2.05
CA PHE A 180 -3.18 -2.79 0.83
C PHE A 180 -4.71 -2.67 0.95
N VAL A 181 -5.31 -2.99 2.09
CA VAL A 181 -6.77 -2.88 2.32
C VAL A 181 -7.10 -1.51 2.92
N TRP A 182 -7.58 -0.59 2.09
CA TRP A 182 -7.78 0.82 2.46
C TRP A 182 -8.96 1.06 3.39
N ASN A 183 -9.98 0.21 3.34
CA ASN A 183 -11.16 0.30 4.19
C ASN A 183 -11.10 -0.65 5.40
N GLU A 184 -9.91 -1.07 5.82
CA GLU A 184 -9.71 -1.93 7.00
C GLU A 184 -10.36 -1.32 8.25
N PHE A 185 -10.12 -0.03 8.50
CA PHE A 185 -10.70 0.71 9.61
C PHE A 185 -12.24 0.74 9.55
N LEU A 186 -12.80 1.10 8.39
CA LEU A 186 -14.25 1.20 8.19
C LEU A 186 -14.98 -0.14 8.33
N THR A 187 -14.32 -1.24 8.01
CA THR A 187 -14.90 -2.60 8.08
C THR A 187 -14.64 -3.29 9.41
N ARG A 188 -13.78 -2.74 10.29
CA ARG A 188 -13.38 -3.39 11.54
C ARG A 188 -14.56 -3.70 12.45
N GLY A 189 -15.47 -2.75 12.66
CA GLY A 189 -16.63 -2.93 13.53
C GLY A 189 -17.53 -4.08 13.11
N ILE A 190 -17.95 -4.12 11.83
CA ILE A 190 -18.80 -5.18 11.29
C ILE A 190 -18.08 -6.54 11.28
N ARG A 191 -16.78 -6.58 10.96
CA ARG A 191 -16.02 -7.84 10.96
C ARG A 191 -15.87 -8.41 12.36
N ASN A 192 -15.59 -7.58 13.35
CA ASN A 192 -15.44 -8.04 14.75
C ASN A 192 -16.78 -8.49 15.34
N ASN A 193 -17.89 -7.89 14.93
CA ASN A 193 -19.22 -8.28 15.39
C ASN A 193 -19.70 -9.59 14.74
N LEU A 194 -19.63 -9.68 13.40
CA LEU A 194 -20.15 -10.83 12.66
C LEU A 194 -19.17 -12.02 12.54
N GLN A 195 -17.88 -11.80 12.82
CA GLN A 195 -16.79 -12.76 12.59
C GLN A 195 -16.76 -13.32 11.16
N ASN A 196 -17.21 -12.52 10.18
CA ASN A 196 -17.20 -12.87 8.77
C ASN A 196 -16.93 -11.68 7.86
N THR A 197 -16.60 -11.96 6.60
CA THR A 197 -16.29 -10.94 5.58
C THR A 197 -17.31 -10.88 4.45
N SER A 198 -18.32 -11.76 4.44
CA SER A 198 -19.25 -12.00 3.32
C SER A 198 -20.05 -10.77 2.86
N TRP A 199 -20.27 -9.81 3.76
CA TRP A 199 -21.01 -8.57 3.49
C TRP A 199 -20.13 -7.40 3.05
N THR A 200 -18.85 -7.46 3.39
CA THR A 200 -17.88 -6.39 3.14
C THR A 200 -17.03 -6.71 1.92
N VAL A 201 -16.37 -5.68 1.38
CA VAL A 201 -15.39 -5.86 0.30
C VAL A 201 -14.06 -5.24 0.71
N ALA A 202 -12.96 -5.90 0.40
CA ALA A 202 -11.62 -5.34 0.60
C ALA A 202 -11.28 -4.40 -0.55
N LEU A 203 -11.15 -3.11 -0.27
CA LEU A 203 -10.81 -2.11 -1.28
C LEU A 203 -9.30 -1.92 -1.38
N VAL A 204 -8.79 -2.05 -2.60
CA VAL A 204 -7.40 -1.76 -2.94
C VAL A 204 -7.36 -0.47 -3.74
N TYR A 205 -6.43 0.43 -3.39
CA TYR A 205 -6.21 1.69 -4.08
C TYR A 205 -4.91 1.64 -4.89
N GLY A 206 -4.95 2.05 -6.17
CA GLY A 206 -3.75 2.08 -7.00
C GLY A 206 -4.05 2.10 -8.49
N PHE A 207 -3.60 1.08 -9.23
CA PHE A 207 -3.81 1.00 -10.68
C PHE A 207 -4.10 -0.44 -11.09
N PHE A 208 -5.02 -0.62 -12.04
CA PHE A 208 -5.30 -1.91 -12.64
C PHE A 208 -5.53 -1.72 -14.13
N LYS A 209 -4.77 -2.43 -14.95
CA LYS A 209 -4.98 -2.50 -16.40
C LYS A 209 -4.70 -3.90 -16.90
N GLN A 210 -5.62 -4.42 -17.68
CA GLN A 210 -5.46 -5.67 -18.43
C GLN A 210 -5.55 -5.37 -19.92
N VAL A 211 -4.62 -5.91 -20.68
CA VAL A 211 -4.58 -5.85 -22.14
C VAL A 211 -4.36 -7.25 -22.71
N LYS A 212 -4.85 -7.49 -23.91
CA LYS A 212 -4.64 -8.74 -24.64
C LYS A 212 -3.65 -8.46 -25.76
N LEU A 213 -2.54 -9.18 -25.75
CA LEU A 213 -1.43 -9.02 -26.70
C LEU A 213 -1.28 -10.31 -27.51
N SER A 214 -0.63 -10.22 -28.66
CA SER A 214 -0.36 -11.38 -29.52
C SER A 214 1.07 -11.39 -30.02
N ILE A 215 1.64 -12.59 -30.14
CA ILE A 215 2.94 -12.87 -30.75
C ILE A 215 2.74 -14.08 -31.66
N SER A 216 3.04 -13.92 -32.95
CA SER A 216 2.95 -15.01 -33.94
C SER A 216 1.61 -15.76 -33.86
N ASP A 217 0.50 -15.01 -33.85
CA ASP A 217 -0.89 -15.47 -33.73
C ASP A 217 -1.29 -16.16 -32.41
N ASN A 218 -0.36 -16.31 -31.46
CA ASN A 218 -0.67 -16.76 -30.11
C ASN A 218 -0.99 -15.56 -29.21
N GLU A 219 -2.16 -15.59 -28.59
CA GLU A 219 -2.63 -14.53 -27.72
C GLU A 219 -2.31 -14.81 -26.25
N PHE A 220 -1.96 -13.76 -25.51
CA PHE A 220 -1.82 -13.80 -24.05
C PHE A 220 -2.38 -12.52 -23.42
N ASN A 221 -2.75 -12.61 -22.15
CA ASN A 221 -3.23 -11.48 -21.38
C ASN A 221 -2.10 -10.95 -20.50
N LEU A 222 -1.84 -9.65 -20.59
CA LEU A 222 -0.94 -8.90 -19.72
C LEU A 222 -1.77 -8.07 -18.74
N THR A 223 -1.55 -8.27 -17.45
CA THR A 223 -2.19 -7.50 -16.38
C THR A 223 -1.13 -6.77 -15.56
N ILE A 224 -1.27 -5.46 -15.41
CA ILE A 224 -0.46 -4.66 -14.49
C ILE A 224 -1.34 -4.19 -13.34
N ILE A 225 -0.92 -4.50 -12.12
CA ILE A 225 -1.58 -4.10 -10.88
C ILE A 225 -0.58 -3.30 -10.05
N ALA A 226 -0.92 -2.07 -9.68
CA ALA A 226 -0.20 -1.31 -8.67
C ALA A 226 -1.08 -1.18 -7.43
N ARG A 227 -0.54 -1.52 -6.26
CA ARG A 227 -1.23 -1.49 -4.97
C ARG A 227 -0.52 -0.51 -4.05
N ARG A 228 -1.20 0.57 -3.69
CA ARG A 228 -0.68 1.58 -2.78
C ARG A 228 -0.96 1.17 -1.34
N SER A 229 0.07 1.21 -0.51
CA SER A 229 -0.05 0.94 0.93
C SER A 229 -0.92 2.01 1.61
N ARG A 230 -1.76 1.56 2.55
CA ARG A 230 -2.52 2.44 3.47
C ARG A 230 -1.62 3.04 4.55
N HIS A 231 -0.52 2.37 4.89
CA HIS A 231 0.36 2.82 5.97
C HIS A 231 1.22 3.98 5.52
N TYR A 232 1.28 5.02 6.35
CA TYR A 232 2.05 6.24 6.10
C TYR A 232 1.73 6.86 4.72
N ALA A 233 0.49 6.68 4.27
CA ALA A 233 -0.03 7.26 3.04
C ALA A 233 -0.28 8.75 3.22
N GLY A 234 0.07 9.52 2.19
CA GLY A 234 -0.23 10.94 2.21
C GLY A 234 0.18 11.69 0.97
N THR A 235 -0.06 13.00 1.01
CA THR A 235 0.28 13.91 -0.06
C THR A 235 1.79 14.19 -0.10
N ARG A 236 2.25 14.63 -1.26
CA ARG A 236 3.67 14.63 -1.65
C ARG A 236 4.60 15.25 -0.62
N TYR A 237 4.25 16.40 -0.05
CA TYR A 237 5.12 17.12 0.88
C TYR A 237 4.80 16.85 2.36
N LEU A 238 3.56 16.43 2.67
CA LEU A 238 3.14 16.14 4.04
C LEU A 238 3.62 14.77 4.55
N LYS A 239 3.84 13.80 3.65
CA LYS A 239 4.34 12.47 4.01
C LYS A 239 5.52 12.08 3.14
N ARG A 240 6.71 12.05 3.75
CA ARG A 240 7.97 11.59 3.17
C ARG A 240 8.76 10.79 4.20
N GLY A 241 9.72 10.03 3.70
CA GLY A 241 10.59 9.22 4.54
C GLY A 241 9.94 7.94 5.06
N VAL A 242 10.41 7.52 6.23
CA VAL A 242 9.92 6.38 7.01
C VAL A 242 9.30 6.88 8.31
N ASN A 243 8.34 6.15 8.84
CA ASN A 243 7.84 6.35 10.21
C ASN A 243 8.58 5.45 11.22
N GLU A 244 8.33 5.65 12.51
CA GLU A 244 8.95 4.90 13.62
C GLU A 244 8.70 3.38 13.51
N LYS A 245 7.60 2.95 12.87
CA LYS A 245 7.25 1.53 12.65
C LYS A 245 7.88 0.92 11.39
N GLY A 246 8.82 1.60 10.73
CA GLY A 246 9.46 1.13 9.49
C GLY A 246 8.57 1.15 8.24
N ARG A 247 7.46 1.89 8.26
CA ARG A 247 6.58 2.07 7.09
C ARG A 247 7.00 3.30 6.30
N VAL A 248 7.31 3.12 5.03
CA VAL A 248 7.75 4.21 4.14
C VAL A 248 6.56 4.90 3.50
N ALA A 249 6.71 6.19 3.26
CA ALA A 249 5.66 6.99 2.67
C ALA A 249 5.40 6.53 1.23
N ASN A 250 4.12 6.41 0.89
CA ASN A 250 3.66 6.07 -0.45
C ASN A 250 4.33 4.80 -1.03
N ASP A 251 4.45 3.77 -0.20
CA ASP A 251 4.88 2.43 -0.62
C ASP A 251 3.88 1.85 -1.62
N VAL A 252 4.37 1.35 -2.75
CA VAL A 252 3.56 0.75 -3.82
C VAL A 252 4.21 -0.55 -4.27
N GLU A 253 3.39 -1.59 -4.31
CA GLU A 253 3.73 -2.87 -4.95
C GLU A 253 3.19 -2.87 -6.37
N THR A 254 4.03 -3.16 -7.34
CA THR A 254 3.64 -3.31 -8.75
C THR A 254 3.85 -4.75 -9.16
N GLU A 255 2.80 -5.37 -9.68
CA GLU A 255 2.80 -6.76 -10.13
C GLU A 255 2.42 -6.82 -11.60
N GLN A 256 3.24 -7.54 -12.37
CA GLN A 256 3.04 -7.82 -13.79
C GLN A 256 2.70 -9.29 -13.94
N ILE A 257 1.46 -9.58 -14.33
CA ILE A 257 0.94 -10.93 -14.53
C ILE A 257 0.77 -11.18 -16.02
N VAL A 258 1.30 -12.30 -16.50
CA VAL A 258 1.16 -12.77 -17.88
C VAL A 258 0.52 -14.16 -17.83
N PHE A 259 -0.58 -14.36 -18.55
CA PHE A 259 -1.21 -15.67 -18.63
C PHE A 259 -1.83 -15.94 -20.00
N THR A 260 -1.94 -17.23 -20.32
CA THR A 260 -2.64 -17.73 -21.51
C THR A 260 -3.94 -18.39 -21.13
N ASP A 261 -4.98 -18.21 -21.93
CA ASP A 261 -6.24 -18.94 -21.71
C ASP A 261 -6.01 -20.44 -21.98
N ALA A 262 -6.67 -21.31 -21.21
CA ALA A 262 -6.64 -22.74 -21.45
C ALA A 262 -7.31 -23.06 -22.80
N ARG A 263 -6.51 -23.33 -23.84
CA ARG A 263 -6.98 -23.77 -25.16
C ARG A 263 -6.49 -25.19 -25.45
N GLY A 264 -7.37 -26.01 -26.03
CA GLY A 264 -7.02 -27.34 -26.56
C GLY A 264 -6.56 -28.36 -25.51
N GLY A 265 -7.12 -28.34 -24.30
CA GLY A 265 -6.78 -29.28 -23.23
C GLY A 265 -5.45 -29.00 -22.51
N ARG A 266 -4.76 -27.89 -22.83
CA ARG A 266 -3.54 -27.47 -22.13
C ARG A 266 -3.88 -26.73 -20.83
N PRO A 267 -3.11 -26.96 -19.74
CA PRO A 267 -3.27 -26.19 -18.51
C PRO A 267 -3.01 -24.70 -18.79
N MET A 268 -3.75 -23.83 -18.11
CA MET A 268 -3.52 -22.39 -18.14
C MET A 268 -2.13 -22.10 -17.57
N GLN A 269 -1.25 -21.47 -18.36
CA GLN A 269 0.06 -21.09 -17.87
C GLN A 269 0.01 -19.64 -17.38
N ILE A 270 0.50 -19.41 -16.17
CA ILE A 270 0.53 -18.08 -15.57
C ILE A 270 1.90 -17.78 -14.98
N SER A 271 2.34 -16.54 -15.17
CA SER A 271 3.54 -16.00 -14.57
C SER A 271 3.25 -14.66 -13.91
N SER A 272 3.95 -14.35 -12.82
CA SER A 272 3.87 -13.08 -12.13
C SER A 272 5.26 -12.58 -11.73
N VAL A 273 5.46 -11.27 -11.79
CA VAL A 273 6.67 -10.60 -11.28
C VAL A 273 6.26 -9.39 -10.47
N VAL A 274 6.77 -9.32 -9.24
CA VAL A 274 6.54 -8.23 -8.31
C VAL A 274 7.78 -7.33 -8.21
N GLN A 275 7.55 -6.02 -8.16
CA GLN A 275 8.55 -4.99 -7.89
C GLN A 275 7.99 -3.94 -6.92
N ILE A 276 8.87 -3.32 -6.12
CA ILE A 276 8.47 -2.36 -5.09
C ILE A 276 9.00 -0.97 -5.42
N ARG A 277 8.24 0.04 -5.03
CA ARG A 277 8.70 1.43 -5.00
C ARG A 277 8.17 2.12 -3.76
N GLY A 278 8.94 3.06 -3.24
CA GLY A 278 8.51 3.84 -2.09
C GLY A 278 9.48 4.96 -1.77
N SER A 279 9.13 5.80 -0.80
CA SER A 279 10.05 6.82 -0.30
C SER A 279 11.34 6.19 0.20
N ILE A 280 12.45 6.95 0.12
CA ILE A 280 13.72 6.59 0.75
C ILE A 280 13.47 6.38 2.24
N PRO A 281 13.89 5.24 2.83
CA PRO A 281 13.56 4.86 4.20
C PRO A 281 14.48 5.59 5.19
N LEU A 282 14.40 6.91 5.22
CA LEU A 282 15.07 7.77 6.19
C LEU A 282 14.05 8.70 6.82
N PHE A 283 14.34 9.30 7.97
CA PHE A 283 13.52 10.38 8.50
C PHE A 283 13.85 11.68 7.76
N TRP A 284 13.00 12.05 6.79
CA TRP A 284 13.17 13.30 6.06
C TRP A 284 11.83 13.90 5.64
N SER A 285 11.80 15.22 5.55
CA SER A 285 10.63 16.01 5.18
C SER A 285 10.98 17.08 4.14
N GLN A 286 9.93 17.66 3.58
CA GLN A 286 10.01 18.84 2.74
C GLN A 286 8.87 19.77 3.13
N GLU A 287 9.19 20.94 3.66
CA GLU A 287 8.18 21.90 4.07
C GLU A 287 7.75 22.75 2.88
N ALA A 288 6.53 22.51 2.39
CA ALA A 288 5.97 23.32 1.32
C ALA A 288 5.74 24.75 1.81
N SER A 289 6.36 25.72 1.14
CA SER A 289 6.12 27.15 1.37
C SER A 289 5.42 27.76 0.16
N ARG A 290 4.54 28.74 0.42
CA ARG A 290 3.84 29.52 -0.63
C ARG A 290 4.78 30.32 -1.52
N LEU A 291 6.05 30.46 -1.16
CA LEU A 291 7.05 31.19 -1.95
C LEU A 291 8.05 30.25 -2.64
N ASN A 292 8.17 29.00 -2.18
CA ASN A 292 9.18 28.06 -2.66
C ASN A 292 8.55 26.92 -3.48
N ILE A 293 8.64 27.04 -4.81
CA ILE A 293 8.13 26.04 -5.77
C ILE A 293 8.78 24.65 -5.58
N LYS A 294 10.02 24.60 -5.06
CA LYS A 294 10.71 23.36 -4.75
C LYS A 294 11.30 23.43 -3.33
N PRO A 295 10.61 22.91 -2.30
CA PRO A 295 11.05 23.02 -0.90
C PRO A 295 12.28 22.17 -0.58
N ASP A 296 13.20 22.70 0.23
CA ASP A 296 14.45 22.03 0.58
C ASP A 296 14.22 20.74 1.38
N ILE A 297 15.20 19.84 1.30
CA ILE A 297 15.13 18.54 1.96
C ILE A 297 15.71 18.68 3.36
N ILE A 298 14.89 18.39 4.36
CA ILE A 298 15.28 18.44 5.77
C ILE A 298 15.45 17.00 6.24
N LEU A 299 16.67 16.63 6.60
CA LEU A 299 16.97 15.34 7.21
C LEU A 299 16.80 15.47 8.73
N SER A 300 15.98 14.61 9.31
CA SER A 300 15.83 14.51 10.75
C SER A 300 16.75 13.42 11.29
N ARG A 301 17.76 13.79 12.07
CA ARG A 301 18.68 12.84 12.73
C ARG A 301 18.06 12.23 14.00
N LYS A 302 16.82 11.76 13.90
CA LYS A 302 16.09 11.15 15.04
C LYS A 302 16.58 9.75 15.40
N ASP A 303 17.27 9.09 14.49
CA ASP A 303 17.62 7.67 14.60
C ASP A 303 19.09 7.46 14.23
N SER A 304 19.96 7.45 15.23
CA SER A 304 21.40 7.21 15.06
C SER A 304 21.72 5.78 14.60
N ASN A 305 20.83 4.82 14.90
CA ASN A 305 21.05 3.39 14.65
C ASN A 305 20.33 2.89 13.39
N PHE A 306 19.58 3.76 12.70
CA PHE A 306 18.76 3.41 11.55
C PHE A 306 17.77 2.27 11.82
N GLU A 307 17.22 2.18 13.03
CA GLU A 307 16.24 1.17 13.43
C GLU A 307 15.01 1.18 12.53
N ALA A 308 14.43 2.34 12.23
CA ALA A 308 13.25 2.40 11.35
C ALA A 308 13.58 1.91 9.93
N THR A 309 14.82 2.12 9.49
CA THR A 309 15.33 1.61 8.21
C THR A 309 15.47 0.09 8.25
N ARG A 310 15.99 -0.46 9.35
CA ARG A 310 16.11 -1.91 9.60
C ARG A 310 14.74 -2.58 9.54
N LEU A 311 13.78 -2.10 10.35
CA LEU A 311 12.42 -2.63 10.41
C LEU A 311 11.73 -2.62 9.04
N HIS A 312 11.99 -1.58 8.24
CA HIS A 312 11.47 -1.51 6.89
C HIS A 312 11.98 -2.65 5.99
N PHE A 313 13.29 -2.91 5.99
CA PHE A 313 13.86 -3.97 5.16
C PHE A 313 13.51 -5.36 5.68
N GLU A 314 13.44 -5.56 7.00
CA GLU A 314 12.93 -6.80 7.59
C GLU A 314 11.49 -7.08 7.15
N ASN A 315 10.64 -6.05 7.06
CA ASN A 315 9.29 -6.21 6.52
C ASN A 315 9.28 -6.60 5.04
N LEU A 316 10.24 -6.12 4.24
CA LEU A 316 10.37 -6.52 2.83
C LEU A 316 10.84 -7.98 2.71
N VAL A 317 11.84 -8.38 3.49
CA VAL A 317 12.33 -9.77 3.52
C VAL A 317 11.21 -10.72 3.94
N LYS A 318 10.43 -10.37 4.96
CA LYS A 318 9.27 -11.18 5.39
C LYS A 318 8.22 -11.34 4.28
N ARG A 319 8.08 -10.36 3.38
CA ARG A 319 7.06 -10.37 2.31
C ARG A 319 7.51 -11.03 1.02
N TYR A 320 8.77 -10.82 0.62
CA TYR A 320 9.26 -11.18 -0.71
C TYR A 320 10.51 -12.06 -0.69
N GLY A 321 11.10 -12.33 0.48
CA GLY A 321 12.32 -13.10 0.63
C GLY A 321 13.60 -12.31 0.30
N ASN A 322 14.67 -13.04 0.03
CA ASN A 322 15.99 -12.53 -0.33
C ASN A 322 16.40 -13.00 -1.73
N PRO A 323 17.14 -12.16 -2.49
CA PRO A 323 17.76 -10.90 -2.07
C PRO A 323 16.85 -9.67 -2.25
N ILE A 324 17.07 -8.65 -1.41
CA ILE A 324 16.52 -7.31 -1.62
C ILE A 324 17.53 -6.45 -2.40
N ILE A 325 17.14 -6.04 -3.60
CA ILE A 325 17.96 -5.19 -4.48
C ILE A 325 17.37 -3.78 -4.45
N ILE A 326 18.18 -2.79 -4.10
CA ILE A 326 17.76 -1.39 -3.96
C ILE A 326 18.33 -0.60 -5.13
N LEU A 327 17.45 -0.07 -5.99
CA LEU A 327 17.80 0.83 -7.07
C LEU A 327 17.54 2.28 -6.65
N ASN A 328 18.61 3.06 -6.56
CA ASN A 328 18.55 4.45 -6.11
C ASN A 328 18.87 5.43 -7.24
N LEU A 329 17.85 6.15 -7.70
CA LEU A 329 17.90 7.03 -8.88
C LEU A 329 18.18 8.52 -8.56
N ILE A 330 18.75 8.77 -7.39
CA ILE A 330 19.07 10.11 -6.89
C ILE A 330 20.15 10.76 -7.77
N LYS A 331 20.05 12.08 -8.00
CA LYS A 331 21.07 12.84 -8.73
C LYS A 331 22.38 12.92 -7.94
N THR A 332 23.50 12.84 -8.64
CA THR A 332 24.86 12.96 -8.07
C THR A 332 25.44 14.35 -8.18
N ARG A 333 25.09 15.10 -9.24
CA ARG A 333 25.54 16.48 -9.47
C ARG A 333 24.34 17.41 -9.58
N GLU A 334 24.18 18.27 -8.59
CA GLU A 334 23.14 19.28 -8.53
C GLU A 334 23.75 20.65 -8.26
N LYS A 335 23.16 21.72 -8.80
CA LYS A 335 23.59 23.11 -8.52
C LYS A 335 23.39 23.48 -7.05
N LYS A 336 22.32 22.96 -6.42
CA LYS A 336 22.07 23.04 -4.99
C LYS A 336 22.01 21.60 -4.45
N PRO A 337 22.81 21.24 -3.43
CA PRO A 337 22.88 19.86 -2.93
C PRO A 337 21.61 19.53 -2.13
N ARG A 338 20.59 18.97 -2.79
CA ARG A 338 19.33 18.59 -2.14
C ARG A 338 19.22 17.09 -2.04
N GLU A 339 19.21 16.40 -3.17
CA GLU A 339 19.09 14.95 -3.20
C GLU A 339 20.40 14.28 -2.74
N THR A 340 21.56 14.93 -2.96
CA THR A 340 22.88 14.41 -2.57
C THR A 340 23.01 14.13 -1.07
N ILE A 341 22.32 14.92 -0.22
CA ILE A 341 22.31 14.75 1.24
C ILE A 341 21.66 13.40 1.59
N LEU A 342 20.46 13.12 1.03
CA LEU A 342 19.78 11.84 1.25
C LEU A 342 20.57 10.66 0.71
N ARG A 343 21.29 10.85 -0.40
CA ARG A 343 22.13 9.79 -0.98
C ARG A 343 23.24 9.38 -0.02
N ALA A 344 23.96 10.34 0.55
CA ALA A 344 25.08 10.07 1.45
C ALA A 344 24.58 9.35 2.72
N GLU A 345 23.52 9.87 3.32
CA GLU A 345 22.93 9.32 4.54
C GLU A 345 22.32 7.94 4.32
N PHE A 346 21.63 7.73 3.20
CA PHE A 346 21.06 6.42 2.90
C PHE A 346 22.13 5.37 2.59
N ALA A 347 23.20 5.75 1.90
CA ALA A 347 24.35 4.87 1.70
C ALA A 347 25.03 4.51 3.03
N ASN A 348 25.10 5.45 3.98
CA ASN A 348 25.59 5.19 5.33
C ASN A 348 24.67 4.20 6.08
N ALA A 349 23.35 4.41 6.01
CA ALA A 349 22.36 3.52 6.62
C ALA A 349 22.49 2.08 6.10
N VAL A 350 22.53 1.90 4.77
CA VAL A 350 22.68 0.57 4.17
C VAL A 350 24.01 -0.07 4.54
N ARG A 351 25.11 0.71 4.58
CA ARG A 351 26.41 0.20 5.02
C ARG A 351 26.38 -0.27 6.47
N SER A 352 25.71 0.48 7.35
CA SER A 352 25.54 0.13 8.76
C SER A 352 24.77 -1.18 8.91
N LEU A 353 23.61 -1.31 8.25
CA LEU A 353 22.78 -2.52 8.30
C LEU A 353 23.52 -3.75 7.74
N ASN A 354 24.26 -3.56 6.64
CA ASN A 354 25.03 -4.63 6.01
C ASN A 354 26.24 -5.11 6.84
N LYS A 355 26.60 -4.47 7.96
CA LYS A 355 27.58 -5.03 8.91
C LYS A 355 27.02 -6.27 9.62
N ASN A 356 25.72 -6.29 9.87
CA ASN A 356 25.04 -7.35 10.61
C ASN A 356 24.46 -8.44 9.69
N LEU A 357 24.35 -8.17 8.38
CA LEU A 357 23.77 -9.08 7.39
C LEU A 357 24.88 -9.80 6.59
N LYS A 358 24.82 -11.14 6.52
CA LYS A 358 25.76 -11.99 5.78
C LYS A 358 25.07 -12.73 4.63
N GLY A 359 25.84 -13.11 3.60
CA GLY A 359 25.37 -13.93 2.48
C GLY A 359 24.24 -13.29 1.67
N GLU A 360 23.19 -14.07 1.40
CA GLU A 360 22.02 -13.68 0.62
C GLU A 360 21.15 -12.61 1.29
N ASN A 361 21.24 -12.49 2.63
CA ASN A 361 20.51 -11.49 3.42
C ASN A 361 21.08 -10.07 3.25
N ARG A 362 22.24 -9.93 2.61
CA ARG A 362 22.89 -8.62 2.41
C ARG A 362 22.09 -7.78 1.43
N LEU A 363 21.76 -6.55 1.84
CA LEU A 363 21.07 -5.58 0.99
C LEU A 363 21.99 -5.16 -0.17
N ARG A 364 21.55 -5.39 -1.41
CA ARG A 364 22.31 -5.00 -2.60
C ARG A 364 21.93 -3.60 -3.02
N PHE A 365 22.82 -2.64 -2.81
CA PHE A 365 22.56 -1.23 -3.13
C PHE A 365 23.18 -0.84 -4.48
N LEU A 366 22.32 -0.47 -5.43
CA LEU A 366 22.68 0.00 -6.76
C LEU A 366 22.30 1.47 -6.89
N HIS A 367 23.30 2.32 -7.09
CA HIS A 367 23.08 3.74 -7.31
C HIS A 367 23.26 4.10 -8.77
N TRP A 368 22.30 4.84 -9.34
CA TRP A 368 22.31 5.18 -10.75
C TRP A 368 21.77 6.59 -11.01
N ASP A 369 22.59 7.47 -11.58
CA ASP A 369 22.16 8.84 -11.92
C ASP A 369 21.66 8.93 -13.36
N LEU A 370 20.33 8.96 -13.54
CA LEU A 370 19.69 9.13 -14.86
C LEU A 370 20.02 10.48 -15.53
N HIS A 371 20.22 11.55 -14.76
CA HIS A 371 20.37 12.90 -15.30
C HIS A 371 21.75 13.11 -15.95
N ARG A 372 22.78 12.45 -15.43
CA ARG A 372 24.13 12.47 -16.02
C ARG A 372 24.19 11.70 -17.34
N HIS A 373 23.44 10.60 -17.47
CA HIS A 373 23.47 9.74 -18.66
C HIS A 373 22.53 10.22 -19.79
N SER A 374 21.46 10.95 -19.46
CA SER A 374 20.55 11.57 -20.46
C SER A 374 21.15 12.79 -21.17
N ARG A 375 22.14 13.47 -20.58
CA ARG A 375 22.84 14.61 -21.24
C ARG A 375 23.94 14.17 -22.21
N CYS A 376 24.55 13.01 -22.00
CA CYS A 376 25.66 12.50 -22.82
C CYS A 376 25.23 11.43 -23.83
N SER A 377 24.00 10.91 -23.77
CA SER A 377 23.53 9.85 -24.69
C SER A 377 22.03 10.01 -25.02
N LYS A 378 21.63 9.54 -26.22
CA LYS A 378 20.22 9.44 -26.63
C LYS A 378 19.43 8.60 -25.62
N ALA A 379 18.14 8.91 -25.38
CA ALA A 379 17.28 8.23 -24.40
C ALA A 379 17.28 6.68 -24.50
N THR A 380 17.46 6.14 -25.71
CA THR A 380 17.61 4.70 -25.99
C THR A 380 18.77 4.05 -25.22
N ASN A 381 19.88 4.77 -25.01
CA ASN A 381 21.04 4.23 -24.28
C ASN A 381 20.77 4.14 -22.77
N VAL A 382 20.00 5.07 -22.19
CA VAL A 382 19.60 5.02 -20.78
C VAL A 382 18.71 3.81 -20.50
N LEU A 383 17.71 3.57 -21.37
CA LEU A 383 16.83 2.39 -21.26
C LEU A 383 17.61 1.09 -21.44
N GLY A 384 18.55 1.02 -22.40
CA GLY A 384 19.40 -0.15 -22.58
C GLY A 384 20.26 -0.47 -21.36
N GLN A 385 20.85 0.54 -20.72
CA GLN A 385 21.64 0.36 -19.49
C GLN A 385 20.78 -0.04 -18.28
N LEU A 386 19.61 0.59 -18.12
CA LEU A 386 18.63 0.16 -17.10
C LEU A 386 18.14 -1.26 -17.36
N GLY A 387 17.97 -1.66 -18.63
CA GLY A 387 17.64 -3.02 -19.04
C GLY A 387 18.68 -4.04 -18.57
N LYS A 388 19.98 -3.72 -18.63
CA LYS A 388 21.04 -4.58 -18.10
C LYS A 388 20.95 -4.73 -16.58
N VAL A 389 20.70 -3.64 -15.86
CA VAL A 389 20.50 -3.66 -14.40
C VAL A 389 19.25 -4.46 -14.03
N ALA A 390 18.17 -4.30 -14.80
CA ALA A 390 16.94 -5.05 -14.64
C ALA A 390 17.13 -6.55 -14.86
N ALA A 391 17.81 -6.94 -15.95
CA ALA A 391 18.13 -8.34 -16.23
C ALA A 391 19.00 -8.97 -15.13
N TYR A 392 19.99 -8.23 -14.62
CA TYR A 392 20.78 -8.66 -13.47
C TYR A 392 19.93 -8.86 -12.22
N ALA A 393 19.01 -7.93 -11.93
CA ALA A 393 18.12 -8.04 -10.79
C ALA A 393 17.18 -9.26 -10.92
N LEU A 394 16.55 -9.44 -12.09
CA LEU A 394 15.66 -10.57 -12.37
C LEU A 394 16.36 -11.92 -12.25
N LYS A 395 17.61 -12.03 -12.73
CA LYS A 395 18.40 -13.25 -12.58
C LYS A 395 18.59 -13.67 -11.13
N LEU A 396 18.64 -12.70 -10.20
CA LEU A 396 18.81 -12.95 -8.77
C LEU A 396 17.49 -13.14 -8.03
N THR A 397 16.43 -12.42 -8.41
CA THR A 397 15.14 -12.49 -7.72
C THR A 397 14.23 -13.60 -8.25
N GLY A 398 14.46 -14.05 -9.48
CA GLY A 398 13.59 -14.98 -10.19
C GLY A 398 12.27 -14.34 -10.62
N ILE A 399 11.41 -15.19 -11.19
CA ILE A 399 10.01 -14.89 -11.54
C ILE A 399 9.12 -15.99 -10.98
N PHE A 400 7.85 -15.69 -10.74
CA PHE A 400 6.86 -16.72 -10.45
C PHE A 400 6.32 -17.32 -11.75
N TYR A 401 6.25 -18.64 -11.86
CA TYR A 401 5.63 -19.35 -12.98
C TYR A 401 4.93 -20.61 -12.47
N CYS A 402 3.69 -20.84 -12.90
CA CYS A 402 2.91 -22.01 -12.51
C CYS A 402 1.96 -22.44 -13.66
N PRO A 403 1.94 -23.74 -14.01
CA PRO A 403 0.89 -24.33 -14.84
C PRO A 403 -0.34 -24.66 -13.97
N VAL A 404 -1.49 -24.08 -14.30
CA VAL A 404 -2.76 -24.28 -13.60
C VAL A 404 -3.65 -25.22 -14.42
N THR A 405 -3.87 -26.44 -13.93
CA THR A 405 -4.74 -27.43 -14.58
C THR A 405 -6.22 -27.07 -14.40
N SER A 406 -6.98 -27.18 -15.49
CA SER A 406 -8.41 -26.77 -15.55
C SER A 406 -9.39 -27.71 -14.84
N ASN A 407 -8.93 -28.83 -14.28
CA ASN A 407 -9.80 -29.83 -13.63
C ASN A 407 -10.25 -29.46 -12.22
N VAL A 408 -9.82 -28.31 -11.67
CA VAL A 408 -10.47 -27.73 -10.50
C VAL A 408 -11.68 -26.95 -10.98
N ARG A 409 -12.87 -27.57 -10.93
CA ARG A 409 -14.13 -26.83 -10.84
C ARG A 409 -13.97 -25.84 -9.69
N LEU A 410 -13.75 -24.57 -10.03
CA LEU A 410 -13.57 -23.46 -9.10
C LEU A 410 -14.92 -23.02 -8.50
N ASP A 411 -15.77 -23.98 -8.16
CA ASP A 411 -17.03 -23.78 -7.44
C ASP A 411 -16.85 -24.37 -6.04
N GLY A 412 -16.69 -23.49 -5.05
CA GLY A 412 -16.77 -23.85 -3.63
C GLY A 412 -15.43 -24.01 -2.90
N PHE A 413 -14.63 -22.94 -2.77
CA PHE A 413 -13.73 -22.78 -1.62
C PHE A 413 -14.55 -22.43 -0.37
N SER A 414 -15.44 -23.32 0.05
CA SER A 414 -16.16 -23.25 1.32
C SER A 414 -15.71 -24.41 2.21
N HIS A 415 -15.18 -24.06 3.38
CA HIS A 415 -15.09 -24.87 4.59
C HIS A 415 -15.27 -26.40 4.42
N TYR A 416 -14.14 -27.11 4.34
CA TYR A 416 -14.08 -28.44 4.96
C TYR A 416 -13.60 -28.25 6.39
N SER A 417 -14.56 -28.09 7.30
CA SER A 417 -14.35 -28.33 8.72
C SER A 417 -14.16 -29.83 8.91
N TYR A 418 -12.97 -30.27 9.32
CA TYR A 418 -12.79 -31.60 9.88
C TYR A 418 -13.68 -31.70 11.11
N THR A 419 -14.69 -32.56 11.03
CA THR A 419 -15.42 -33.06 12.20
C THR A 419 -14.65 -34.27 12.69
N GLU A 420 -14.16 -34.18 13.92
CA GLU A 420 -13.73 -35.34 14.69
C GLU A 420 -14.87 -36.35 14.74
N ASN A 421 -14.57 -37.61 14.45
CA ASN A 421 -15.24 -38.72 15.10
C ASN A 421 -14.24 -39.85 15.29
N ASN A 422 -13.90 -40.07 16.56
CA ASN A 422 -13.28 -41.28 17.06
C ASN A 422 -14.19 -42.47 16.78
N ASN A 423 -13.64 -43.55 16.23
CA ASN A 423 -13.57 -44.86 16.89
C ASN A 423 -13.26 -45.97 15.86
N VAL A 424 -12.49 -46.95 16.37
CA VAL A 424 -12.37 -48.37 15.96
C VAL A 424 -10.94 -48.78 15.55
N THR A 425 -10.16 -49.05 16.61
CA THR A 425 -9.35 -50.24 16.91
C THR A 425 -8.52 -50.98 15.83
N ASP A 426 -7.23 -51.10 16.15
CA ASP A 426 -6.35 -52.28 16.11
C ASP A 426 -6.25 -53.14 14.85
N HIS A 427 -5.05 -53.19 14.26
CA HIS A 427 -4.10 -54.27 14.59
C HIS A 427 -2.71 -54.03 13.98
N CYS A 428 -1.69 -53.98 14.83
CA CYS A 428 -0.30 -54.22 14.47
C CYS A 428 -0.10 -55.73 14.23
N ILE A 429 0.63 -56.09 13.18
CA ILE A 429 1.38 -57.35 13.11
C ILE A 429 2.83 -57.01 12.77
N THR A 430 3.68 -57.41 13.69
CA THR A 430 5.14 -57.36 13.69
C THR A 430 5.66 -58.58 12.92
N GLU A 431 6.61 -58.40 12.00
CA GLU A 431 7.59 -59.45 11.70
C GLU A 431 9.00 -58.86 11.84
N GLN A 432 9.78 -59.50 12.72
CA GLN A 432 11.17 -59.19 13.04
C GLN A 432 12.10 -59.97 12.12
N ALA A 433 13.16 -59.31 11.63
CA ALA A 433 14.44 -59.97 11.35
C ALA A 433 15.62 -59.02 11.65
N SER A 434 16.34 -59.36 12.71
CA SER A 434 17.74 -59.06 13.09
C SER A 434 18.74 -59.03 11.91
N ILE A 435 19.89 -58.32 11.84
CA ILE A 435 20.85 -57.82 12.86
C ILE A 435 21.93 -56.91 12.16
N ASN A 436 22.56 -56.01 12.94
CA ASN A 436 23.89 -55.32 12.79
C ASN A 436 24.08 -53.96 12.06
N LYS A 437 24.15 -52.91 12.91
CA LYS A 437 25.23 -51.89 13.10
C LYS A 437 26.13 -51.50 11.90
N ASP A 438 26.05 -50.24 11.45
CA ASP A 438 26.92 -49.11 11.89
C ASP A 438 26.67 -47.82 11.08
N ASN A 439 26.53 -46.70 11.82
CA ASN A 439 26.83 -45.28 11.52
C ASN A 439 26.29 -44.50 10.29
N VAL A 440 25.88 -43.27 10.62
CA VAL A 440 25.72 -42.01 9.84
C VAL A 440 24.28 -41.64 9.41
N ASP A 441 23.63 -40.84 10.27
CA ASP A 441 22.47 -39.99 9.99
C ASP A 441 22.83 -38.76 9.12
N LYS A 442 21.92 -38.08 8.40
CA LYS A 442 20.77 -38.44 7.56
C LYS A 442 20.32 -37.12 6.93
N GLU A 443 20.31 -37.05 5.61
CA GLU A 443 19.72 -35.95 4.83
C GLU A 443 18.20 -35.94 4.98
N THR A 444 17.61 -34.74 4.90
CA THR A 444 16.19 -34.48 5.07
C THR A 444 15.42 -34.86 3.81
N GLU A 445 14.57 -35.89 3.89
CA GLU A 445 13.69 -36.33 2.81
C GLU A 445 12.56 -35.33 2.53
N ILE A 446 12.46 -34.94 1.25
CA ILE A 446 11.40 -34.12 0.68
C ILE A 446 10.22 -35.05 0.36
N ILE A 447 9.06 -34.76 0.95
CA ILE A 447 7.80 -35.46 0.66
C ILE A 447 7.33 -35.07 -0.75
N ASN A 448 7.59 -35.94 -1.73
CA ASN A 448 6.99 -35.89 -3.06
C ASN A 448 5.64 -36.62 -3.03
N CYS A 449 4.55 -35.90 -3.28
CA CYS A 449 3.23 -36.48 -3.46
C CYS A 449 3.08 -36.96 -4.91
N TYR A 450 3.27 -38.27 -5.15
CA TYR A 450 2.91 -38.91 -6.42
C TYR A 450 1.40 -39.12 -6.46
N CYS A 451 0.72 -38.54 -7.44
CA CYS A 451 -0.62 -38.96 -7.85
C CYS A 451 -0.47 -39.83 -9.10
N SER A 452 -1.10 -41.00 -9.04
CA SER A 452 -0.98 -42.10 -10.00
C SER A 452 -1.50 -41.77 -11.40
N SER A 453 -0.88 -42.49 -12.34
CA SER A 453 -1.04 -42.54 -13.79
C SER A 453 -2.46 -42.64 -14.33
N ASP A 454 -2.75 -41.83 -15.34
CA ASP A 454 -3.58 -42.21 -16.48
C ASP A 454 -2.91 -41.71 -17.78
N GLU A 455 -2.76 -42.63 -18.73
CA GLU A 455 -2.03 -42.46 -19.98
C GLU A 455 -2.76 -41.50 -20.94
N ASN A 456 -2.11 -40.40 -21.37
CA ASN A 456 -2.08 -39.94 -22.77
C ASN A 456 -1.34 -38.60 -22.98
N LYS A 457 -0.30 -38.66 -23.83
CA LYS A 457 0.52 -37.59 -24.43
C LYS A 457 1.38 -36.75 -23.49
N ASP A 458 2.67 -36.99 -23.65
CA ASP A 458 3.83 -36.37 -23.01
C ASP A 458 3.88 -34.84 -23.23
N TYR A 459 3.21 -34.10 -22.36
CA TYR A 459 3.48 -32.69 -22.15
C TYR A 459 4.44 -32.59 -20.96
N SER A 460 5.73 -32.39 -21.23
CA SER A 460 6.70 -32.00 -20.20
C SER A 460 6.19 -30.74 -19.50
N VAL A 461 5.57 -30.91 -18.33
CA VAL A 461 5.06 -29.80 -17.53
C VAL A 461 6.29 -29.12 -16.90
N LYS A 462 6.65 -27.93 -17.40
CA LYS A 462 7.73 -27.12 -16.81
C LYS A 462 7.49 -26.98 -15.30
N PRO A 463 8.53 -27.16 -14.46
CA PRO A 463 8.41 -27.08 -13.01
C PRO A 463 7.98 -25.67 -12.58
N GLN A 464 7.28 -25.60 -11.45
CA GLN A 464 6.88 -24.34 -10.85
C GLN A 464 8.12 -23.53 -10.46
N MET A 465 8.10 -22.23 -10.75
CA MET A 465 9.14 -21.28 -10.34
C MET A 465 8.56 -20.30 -9.32
N LEU A 466 9.36 -19.94 -8.31
CA LEU A 466 9.00 -18.95 -7.30
C LEU A 466 9.92 -17.73 -7.42
N GLN A 467 9.34 -16.54 -7.25
CA GLN A 467 10.11 -15.34 -7.01
C GLN A 467 10.57 -15.34 -5.54
N SER A 468 11.89 -15.31 -5.32
CA SER A 468 12.52 -15.42 -3.99
C SER A 468 13.01 -14.09 -3.44
N GLY A 469 13.05 -13.03 -4.26
CA GLY A 469 13.49 -11.69 -3.84
C GLY A 469 12.79 -10.57 -4.60
N VAL A 470 13.20 -9.31 -4.37
CA VAL A 470 12.54 -8.17 -5.02
C VAL A 470 13.47 -7.00 -5.32
N LEU A 471 13.23 -6.34 -6.46
CA LEU A 471 13.80 -5.03 -6.79
C LEU A 471 12.94 -3.91 -6.18
N ARG A 472 13.55 -3.08 -5.36
CA ARG A 472 12.96 -1.87 -4.79
C ARG A 472 13.57 -0.62 -5.43
N THR A 473 12.74 0.23 -6.02
CA THR A 473 13.17 1.54 -6.53
C THR A 473 12.83 2.65 -5.53
N ASN A 474 13.83 3.43 -5.13
CA ASN A 474 13.63 4.58 -4.25
C ASN A 474 13.03 5.78 -5.00
N CYS A 475 12.00 6.39 -4.40
CA CYS A 475 11.28 7.52 -4.97
C CYS A 475 11.51 8.77 -4.12
N ILE A 476 12.10 9.81 -4.70
CA ILE A 476 12.30 11.12 -4.05
C ILE A 476 11.33 12.18 -4.57
N ASP A 477 10.88 12.05 -5.81
CA ASP A 477 10.07 13.06 -6.50
C ASP A 477 8.97 12.40 -7.34
N CYS A 478 8.19 13.23 -8.04
CA CYS A 478 7.19 12.84 -9.03
C CYS A 478 7.79 11.97 -10.14
N LEU A 479 7.88 10.68 -9.84
CA LEU A 479 7.58 9.48 -10.63
C LEU A 479 8.29 9.25 -11.97
N ASP A 480 8.78 10.26 -12.70
CA ASP A 480 9.35 10.07 -14.05
C ASP A 480 10.50 9.05 -14.07
N ARG A 481 11.55 9.32 -13.28
CA ARG A 481 12.73 8.43 -13.15
C ARG A 481 12.35 7.03 -12.65
N THR A 482 11.48 6.99 -11.64
CA THR A 482 11.03 5.72 -11.03
C THR A 482 10.23 4.91 -12.03
N ASN A 483 9.30 5.53 -12.76
CA ASN A 483 8.44 4.85 -13.73
C ASN A 483 9.26 4.26 -14.89
N VAL A 484 10.26 5.01 -15.37
CA VAL A 484 11.18 4.54 -16.41
C VAL A 484 11.97 3.32 -15.94
N ALA A 485 12.45 3.31 -14.70
CA ALA A 485 13.12 2.14 -14.15
C ALA A 485 12.16 0.96 -13.93
N GLN A 486 10.93 1.21 -13.47
CA GLN A 486 9.90 0.18 -13.32
C GLN A 486 9.51 -0.44 -14.67
N TYR A 487 9.43 0.38 -15.72
CA TYR A 487 9.20 -0.07 -17.10
C TYR A 487 10.38 -0.89 -17.63
N ALA A 488 11.63 -0.45 -17.45
CA ALA A 488 12.80 -1.20 -17.88
C ALA A 488 12.86 -2.59 -17.20
N TYR A 489 12.50 -2.65 -15.91
CA TYR A 489 12.35 -3.91 -15.18
C TYR A 489 11.19 -4.76 -15.71
N GLY A 490 10.03 -4.14 -15.95
CA GLY A 490 8.86 -4.81 -16.52
C GLY A 490 9.11 -5.39 -17.91
N LEU A 491 9.88 -4.70 -18.75
CA LEU A 491 10.23 -5.17 -20.10
C LEU A 491 11.16 -6.38 -20.05
N ALA A 492 12.21 -6.32 -19.22
CA ALA A 492 13.08 -7.46 -19.01
C ALA A 492 12.31 -8.65 -18.39
N ALA A 493 11.36 -8.36 -17.47
CA ALA A 493 10.49 -9.37 -16.89
C ALA A 493 9.59 -10.00 -17.95
N LEU A 494 8.96 -9.19 -18.81
CA LEU A 494 8.08 -9.66 -19.87
C LEU A 494 8.80 -10.65 -20.79
N GLY A 495 10.05 -10.37 -21.16
CA GLY A 495 10.87 -11.28 -21.94
C GLY A 495 11.08 -12.63 -21.26
N CYS A 496 11.46 -12.64 -19.98
CA CYS A 496 11.59 -13.87 -19.19
C CYS A 496 10.25 -14.62 -19.02
N GLN A 497 9.15 -13.90 -18.82
CA GLN A 497 7.81 -14.47 -18.70
C GLN A 497 7.41 -15.15 -20.01
N LEU A 498 7.55 -14.47 -21.14
CA LEU A 498 7.22 -15.04 -22.45
C LEU A 498 8.09 -16.26 -22.79
N GLN A 499 9.36 -16.26 -22.38
CA GLN A 499 10.23 -17.43 -22.50
C GLN A 499 9.75 -18.59 -21.63
N ALA A 500 9.33 -18.31 -20.39
CA ALA A 500 8.77 -19.33 -19.50
C ALA A 500 7.49 -19.96 -20.08
N LEU A 501 6.60 -19.14 -20.65
CA LEU A 501 5.37 -19.58 -21.33
C LEU A 501 5.62 -20.19 -22.74
N GLY A 502 6.85 -20.15 -23.26
CA GLY A 502 7.21 -20.76 -24.54
C GLY A 502 6.83 -19.95 -25.80
N PHE A 503 6.59 -18.64 -25.67
CA PHE A 503 6.33 -17.74 -26.79
C PHE A 503 7.59 -17.31 -27.53
N VAL A 504 8.72 -17.21 -26.82
CA VAL A 504 10.00 -16.74 -27.36
C VAL A 504 11.13 -17.63 -26.87
N GLU A 505 12.16 -17.80 -27.69
CA GLU A 505 13.36 -18.58 -27.34
C GLU A 505 14.31 -17.76 -26.45
N THR A 506 14.46 -16.46 -26.75
CA THR A 506 15.33 -15.54 -26.01
C THR A 506 14.51 -14.56 -25.17
N PRO A 507 14.94 -14.24 -23.93
CA PRO A 507 14.23 -13.29 -23.07
C PRO A 507 14.46 -11.82 -23.46
N TYR A 508 15.18 -11.54 -24.55
CA TYR A 508 15.46 -10.19 -25.01
C TYR A 508 14.32 -9.68 -25.90
N ILE A 509 13.72 -8.55 -25.51
CA ILE A 509 12.73 -7.83 -26.31
C ILE A 509 13.35 -6.50 -26.74
N ASP A 510 13.43 -6.27 -28.05
CA ASP A 510 13.90 -5.00 -28.59
C ASP A 510 12.99 -3.85 -28.13
N LEU A 511 13.59 -2.71 -27.83
CA LEU A 511 12.87 -1.48 -27.52
C LEU A 511 11.98 -1.03 -28.68
N ASP A 512 12.35 -1.29 -29.93
CA ASP A 512 11.54 -0.89 -31.08
C ASP A 512 10.40 -1.88 -31.39
N ASN A 513 10.32 -3.00 -30.65
CA ASN A 513 9.23 -3.96 -30.76
C ASN A 513 7.88 -3.33 -30.35
N PRO A 514 6.78 -3.58 -31.09
CA PRO A 514 5.44 -3.11 -30.72
C PRO A 514 5.03 -3.44 -29.27
N LEU A 515 5.37 -4.63 -28.78
CA LEU A 515 5.08 -5.05 -27.40
C LEU A 515 5.75 -4.13 -26.38
N ALA A 516 6.98 -3.70 -26.65
CA ALA A 516 7.71 -2.80 -25.77
C ALA A 516 7.04 -1.43 -25.71
N LYS A 517 6.43 -0.97 -26.81
CA LYS A 517 5.67 0.29 -26.88
C LYS A 517 4.34 0.20 -26.15
N GLU A 518 3.61 -0.90 -26.31
CA GLU A 518 2.35 -1.13 -25.59
C GLU A 518 2.58 -1.25 -24.08
N LEU A 519 3.61 -2.01 -23.66
CA LEU A 519 4.01 -2.08 -22.27
C LEU A 519 4.36 -0.69 -21.71
N MET A 520 5.07 0.12 -22.50
CA MET A 520 5.45 1.48 -22.12
C MET A 520 4.24 2.37 -21.87
N GLU A 521 3.20 2.28 -22.71
CA GLU A 521 1.95 3.02 -22.55
C GLU A 521 1.21 2.64 -21.26
N ILE A 522 1.21 1.36 -20.89
CA ILE A 522 0.58 0.90 -19.65
C ILE A 522 1.35 1.41 -18.44
N TYR A 523 2.68 1.32 -18.45
CA TYR A 523 3.52 1.86 -17.37
C TYR A 523 3.40 3.39 -17.28
N GLU A 524 3.33 4.10 -18.41
CA GLU A 524 3.07 5.55 -18.44
C GLU A 524 1.74 5.88 -17.75
N SER A 525 0.66 5.17 -18.11
CA SER A 525 -0.66 5.35 -17.49
C SER A 525 -0.67 5.01 -15.99
N MET A 526 0.04 3.95 -15.59
CA MET A 526 0.23 3.61 -14.17
C MET A 526 0.94 4.75 -13.42
N GLY A 527 2.01 5.28 -14.02
CA GLY A 527 2.77 6.39 -13.46
C GLY A 527 1.92 7.65 -13.30
N ASP A 528 1.16 8.02 -14.33
CA ASP A 528 0.27 9.18 -14.27
C ASP A 528 -0.80 9.00 -13.18
N THR A 529 -1.44 7.83 -13.13
CA THR A 529 -2.46 7.51 -12.12
C THR A 529 -1.89 7.66 -10.72
N LEU A 530 -0.76 7.01 -10.42
CA LEU A 530 -0.11 7.09 -9.12
C LEU A 530 0.32 8.53 -8.79
N ALA A 531 0.78 9.33 -9.75
CA ALA A 531 1.13 10.73 -9.53
C ALA A 531 -0.08 11.59 -9.16
N PHE A 532 -1.26 11.36 -9.74
CA PHE A 532 -2.49 12.03 -9.35
C PHE A 532 -2.88 11.75 -7.90
N GLN A 533 -2.67 10.51 -7.44
CA GLN A 533 -3.08 10.06 -6.10
C GLN A 533 -2.34 10.74 -4.94
N TYR A 534 -1.12 11.24 -5.15
CA TYR A 534 -0.34 11.91 -4.10
C TYR A 534 0.16 13.31 -4.46
N GLY A 535 0.11 13.71 -5.74
CA GLY A 535 0.53 15.03 -6.21
C GLY A 535 -0.50 15.76 -7.07
N GLY A 536 -1.71 15.20 -7.25
CA GLY A 536 -2.85 15.83 -7.92
C GLY A 536 -2.65 16.14 -9.41
N SER A 537 -1.62 15.59 -10.04
CA SER A 537 -1.24 15.86 -11.43
C SER A 537 -0.62 14.62 -12.06
N ALA A 538 -0.64 14.55 -13.39
CA ALA A 538 0.09 13.55 -14.16
C ALA A 538 1.59 13.56 -13.84
N ALA A 539 2.29 12.46 -14.09
CA ALA A 539 3.74 12.38 -13.90
C ALA A 539 4.45 13.33 -14.89
N HIS A 540 5.74 13.62 -14.67
CA HIS A 540 6.54 14.11 -15.79
C HIS A 540 6.90 12.88 -16.62
N ASN A 541 6.76 12.95 -17.94
CA ASN A 541 6.99 11.81 -18.85
C ASN A 541 8.05 12.19 -19.87
N LYS A 542 9.10 12.92 -19.45
CA LYS A 542 10.04 13.54 -20.39
C LYS A 542 10.71 12.48 -21.28
N ILE A 543 11.10 11.37 -20.68
CA ILE A 543 11.79 10.26 -21.36
C ILE A 543 10.84 9.52 -22.31
N PHE A 544 9.57 9.36 -21.95
CA PHE A 544 8.57 8.72 -22.82
C PHE A 544 8.17 9.61 -24.01
N SER A 545 7.98 10.91 -23.76
CA SER A 545 7.70 11.90 -24.81
C SER A 545 8.87 12.06 -25.79
N GLU A 546 10.11 12.04 -25.31
CA GLU A 546 11.32 12.05 -26.15
C GLU A 546 11.39 10.80 -27.04
N ARG A 547 11.01 9.62 -26.53
CA ARG A 547 10.99 8.37 -27.31
C ARG A 547 9.87 8.32 -28.35
N ARG A 548 8.71 8.91 -28.07
CA ARG A 548 7.58 8.95 -29.02
C ARG A 548 7.79 10.00 -30.13
N GLY A 549 8.90 10.76 -30.11
CA GLY A 549 9.20 11.79 -31.11
C GLY A 549 8.25 13.00 -31.03
N GLN A 550 7.60 13.24 -29.89
CA GLN A 550 6.70 14.37 -29.72
C GLN A 550 7.44 15.70 -29.87
N TRP A 551 6.77 16.70 -30.47
CA TRP A 551 7.34 18.03 -30.67
C TRP A 551 7.82 18.64 -29.35
N LYS A 552 9.11 19.00 -29.30
CA LYS A 552 9.79 19.47 -28.07
C LYS A 552 9.07 20.65 -27.39
N ALA A 553 8.49 21.56 -28.17
CA ALA A 553 7.74 22.70 -27.66
C ALA A 553 6.41 22.29 -26.99
N ALA A 554 5.69 21.33 -27.57
CA ALA A 554 4.45 20.81 -26.99
C ALA A 554 4.71 20.00 -25.70
N ALA A 555 5.81 19.24 -25.66
CA ALA A 555 6.23 18.55 -24.44
C ALA A 555 6.58 19.53 -23.31
N GLN A 556 7.31 20.61 -23.63
CA GLN A 556 7.69 21.64 -22.64
C GLN A 556 6.49 22.40 -22.08
N SER A 557 5.50 22.75 -22.91
CA SER A 557 4.29 23.45 -22.44
C SER A 557 3.45 22.57 -21.51
N GLN A 558 3.30 21.28 -21.83
CA GLN A 558 2.63 20.30 -20.98
C GLN A 558 3.35 20.14 -19.63
N GLU A 559 4.69 20.11 -19.63
CA GLU A 559 5.48 20.06 -18.39
C GLU A 559 5.29 21.30 -17.51
N PHE A 560 5.19 22.49 -18.12
CA PHE A 560 4.93 23.74 -17.41
C PHE A 560 3.54 23.73 -16.76
N ILE A 561 2.49 23.35 -17.51
CA ILE A 561 1.12 23.23 -16.99
C ILE A 561 1.06 22.24 -15.83
N ARG A 562 1.69 21.07 -15.97
CA ARG A 562 1.78 20.06 -14.90
C ARG A 562 2.46 20.61 -13.65
N THR A 563 3.51 21.44 -13.83
CA THR A 563 4.21 22.08 -12.71
C THR A 563 3.33 23.10 -11.98
N LEU A 564 2.55 23.89 -12.72
CA LEU A 564 1.57 24.83 -12.15
C LEU A 564 0.45 24.11 -11.40
N GLN A 565 -0.13 23.07 -12.00
CA GLN A 565 -1.16 22.23 -11.35
C GLN A 565 -0.64 21.66 -10.04
N ARG A 566 0.61 21.16 -10.01
CA ARG A 566 1.24 20.69 -8.78
C ARG A 566 1.37 21.77 -7.76
N TYR A 567 1.91 22.92 -8.14
CA TYR A 567 2.05 24.04 -7.23
C TYR A 567 0.71 24.40 -6.57
N TYR A 568 -0.34 24.54 -7.39
CA TYR A 568 -1.70 24.80 -6.90
C TYR A 568 -2.19 23.71 -5.94
N ASN A 569 -2.08 22.43 -6.32
CA ASN A 569 -2.51 21.30 -5.49
C ASN A 569 -1.76 21.25 -4.16
N ASN A 570 -0.43 21.38 -4.20
CA ASN A 570 0.42 21.34 -3.03
C ASN A 570 0.10 22.47 -2.04
N THR A 571 -0.26 23.65 -2.54
CA THR A 571 -0.55 24.81 -1.71
C THR A 571 -1.98 24.81 -1.15
N TYR A 572 -2.96 24.37 -1.93
CA TYR A 572 -4.38 24.57 -1.58
C TYR A 572 -5.18 23.29 -1.33
N LEU A 573 -4.88 22.17 -2.01
CA LEU A 573 -5.70 20.96 -1.92
C LEU A 573 -5.06 19.84 -1.09
N ASP A 574 -3.74 19.80 -1.00
CA ASP A 574 -3.00 18.71 -0.38
C ASP A 574 -3.26 18.61 1.13
N GLY A 575 -3.50 19.74 1.80
CA GLY A 575 -3.89 19.77 3.21
C GLY A 575 -5.21 19.03 3.42
N ASP A 576 -6.25 19.38 2.67
CA ASP A 576 -7.57 18.75 2.82
C ASP A 576 -7.58 17.30 2.36
N LYS A 577 -6.85 16.95 1.28
CA LYS A 577 -6.64 15.55 0.88
C LYS A 577 -6.02 14.73 2.01
N GLN A 578 -5.02 15.26 2.71
CA GLN A 578 -4.39 14.54 3.82
C GLN A 578 -5.36 14.36 4.99
N LYS A 579 -6.16 15.38 5.33
CA LYS A 579 -7.20 15.26 6.37
C LYS A 579 -8.23 14.19 6.00
N ALA A 580 -8.64 14.13 4.73
CA ALA A 580 -9.56 13.12 4.23
C ALA A 580 -8.99 11.69 4.29
N ILE A 581 -7.71 11.51 3.92
CA ILE A 581 -7.00 10.24 4.07
C ILE A 581 -6.92 9.82 5.54
N ASN A 582 -6.61 10.76 6.45
CA ASN A 582 -6.52 10.48 7.88
C ASN A 582 -7.87 10.01 8.45
N LEU A 583 -8.97 10.61 7.99
CA LEU A 583 -10.32 10.23 8.40
C LEU A 583 -10.70 8.84 7.86
N LEU A 584 -10.43 8.58 6.58
CA LEU A 584 -10.70 7.28 5.94
C LEU A 584 -9.94 6.12 6.61
N LEU A 585 -8.67 6.35 6.97
CA LEU A 585 -7.80 5.36 7.59
C LEU A 585 -7.96 5.27 9.11
N GLY A 586 -8.80 6.11 9.72
CA GLY A 586 -9.02 6.14 11.17
C GLY A 586 -7.86 6.70 11.99
N HIS A 587 -6.92 7.43 11.37
CA HIS A 587 -5.86 8.15 12.08
C HIS A 587 -6.38 9.36 12.87
N PHE A 588 -7.53 9.88 12.46
CA PHE A 588 -8.26 10.90 13.20
C PHE A 588 -9.73 10.47 13.30
N GLN A 589 -10.26 10.42 14.51
CA GLN A 589 -11.67 10.19 14.79
C GLN A 589 -12.19 11.45 15.49
N PRO A 590 -13.15 12.17 14.88
CA PRO A 590 -13.72 13.35 15.50
C PRO A 590 -14.34 12.99 16.87
N GLN A 591 -14.11 13.84 17.87
CA GLN A 591 -14.71 13.71 19.20
C GLN A 591 -15.25 15.06 19.63
N GLN A 592 -16.34 15.06 20.39
CA GLN A 592 -16.95 16.29 20.87
C GLN A 592 -16.01 17.03 21.85
N GLY A 593 -15.83 18.33 21.64
CA GLY A 593 -14.98 19.18 22.50
C GLY A 593 -13.47 19.08 22.25
N ASN A 594 -13.02 18.15 21.40
CA ASN A 594 -11.61 18.01 21.04
C ASN A 594 -11.35 18.68 19.67
N PRO A 595 -10.35 19.57 19.55
CA PRO A 595 -10.02 20.19 18.28
C PRO A 595 -9.51 19.14 17.29
N ALA A 596 -9.69 19.40 15.99
CA ALA A 596 -9.20 18.47 15.00
C ALA A 596 -7.67 18.36 15.04
N LEU A 597 -7.11 17.21 14.65
CA LEU A 597 -5.65 16.98 14.69
C LEU A 597 -4.84 18.08 13.98
N TRP A 598 -5.42 18.73 12.97
CA TRP A 598 -4.80 19.78 12.14
C TRP A 598 -5.13 21.21 12.61
N GLU A 599 -5.82 21.34 13.74
CA GLU A 599 -6.09 22.61 14.42
C GLU A 599 -5.25 22.76 15.70
N LEU A 600 -4.52 21.71 16.06
CA LEU A 600 -3.54 21.71 17.16
C LEU A 600 -2.26 22.41 16.70
N ASP A 601 -1.76 23.33 17.51
CA ASP A 601 -0.44 23.93 17.29
C ASP A 601 0.69 22.90 17.50
N SER A 602 1.87 23.18 16.93
CA SER A 602 3.08 22.33 16.94
C SER A 602 3.41 21.72 18.31
N ASP A 603 3.11 22.44 19.39
CA ASP A 603 3.41 22.06 20.77
C ASP A 603 2.37 21.09 21.36
N GLN A 604 1.11 21.15 20.90
CA GLN A 604 0.04 20.24 21.31
C GLN A 604 0.08 18.90 20.57
N HIS A 605 0.72 18.86 19.40
CA HIS A 605 0.98 17.63 18.65
C HIS A 605 1.85 16.62 19.42
N TYR A 606 2.77 17.08 20.26
CA TYR A 606 3.62 16.22 21.08
C TYR A 606 2.84 15.54 22.23
N THR A 607 1.87 16.24 22.82
CA THR A 607 1.06 15.75 23.93
C THR A 607 0.05 14.69 23.48
N VAL A 608 -0.62 14.91 22.33
CA VAL A 608 -1.55 13.93 21.75
C VAL A 608 -0.83 12.69 21.21
N LYS A 609 0.40 12.81 20.69
CA LYS A 609 1.23 11.64 20.33
C LYS A 609 1.48 10.72 21.53
N LYS A 610 1.61 11.27 22.75
CA LYS A 610 1.84 10.49 23.98
C LYS A 610 0.59 9.79 24.50
N HIS A 611 -0.61 10.31 24.24
CA HIS A 611 -1.88 9.69 24.66
C HIS A 611 -2.56 8.82 23.58
N GLY A 612 -2.32 9.10 22.30
CA GLY A 612 -2.84 8.28 21.18
C GLY A 612 -2.09 6.97 20.93
N LEU A 613 -1.05 6.68 21.70
CA LEU A 613 -0.23 5.46 21.61
C LEU A 613 -0.62 4.36 22.61
N TYR A 614 -1.58 4.62 23.52
CA TYR A 614 -1.99 3.66 24.57
C TYR A 614 -3.36 3.00 24.38
N VAL A 615 -3.99 3.11 23.20
CA VAL A 615 -5.22 2.35 22.90
C VAL A 615 -4.99 1.45 21.70
N ALA A 616 -4.11 0.47 21.88
CA ALA A 616 -4.11 -0.78 21.15
C ALA A 616 -3.40 -1.85 21.98
N ASP A 617 -4.17 -2.87 22.34
CA ASP A 617 -3.77 -4.17 22.88
C ASP A 617 -3.46 -4.25 24.38
N ASP A 618 -4.51 -4.55 25.16
CA ASP A 618 -4.44 -5.52 26.26
C ASP A 618 -5.84 -6.13 26.45
N SER A 619 -6.13 -7.18 25.70
CA SER A 619 -7.20 -8.12 26.04
C SER A 619 -6.70 -9.56 25.92
N VAL A 620 -5.65 -9.88 26.67
CA VAL A 620 -5.41 -11.27 27.10
C VAL A 620 -6.09 -11.43 28.45
N ARG A 621 -7.24 -12.11 28.42
CA ARG A 621 -8.03 -12.49 29.59
C ARG A 621 -7.22 -13.49 30.43
N SER A 622 -6.54 -13.05 31.49
CA SER A 622 -6.04 -13.95 32.53
C SER A 622 -7.09 -14.06 33.64
N THR A 623 -7.72 -15.23 33.72
CA THR A 623 -8.45 -15.72 34.89
C THR A 623 -7.56 -15.70 36.13
N ILE A 624 -8.01 -15.08 37.23
CA ILE A 624 -7.83 -15.53 38.62
C ILE A 624 -8.86 -14.82 39.52
N LYS A 625 -9.25 -15.54 40.57
CA LYS A 625 -10.48 -15.48 41.39
C LYS A 625 -10.67 -14.24 42.27
N ARG A 626 -11.95 -14.03 42.62
CA ARG A 626 -12.49 -13.26 43.76
C ARG A 626 -11.78 -13.57 45.10
N SER A 627 -11.63 -12.55 45.92
CA SER A 627 -11.74 -12.63 47.38
C SER A 627 -12.46 -11.38 47.93
N LEU A 628 -13.41 -11.63 48.82
CA LEU A 628 -14.28 -10.68 49.53
C LEU A 628 -13.60 -10.15 50.80
N SER A 629 -14.25 -9.14 51.40
CA SER A 629 -14.19 -8.72 52.83
C SER A 629 -13.00 -7.81 53.19
N ASP A 630 -13.07 -6.77 54.04
CA ASP A 630 -14.05 -6.12 54.92
C ASP A 630 -13.61 -4.63 55.02
N GLY A 631 -14.48 -3.62 55.16
CA GLY A 631 -15.00 -3.17 56.45
C GLY A 631 -14.24 -1.94 57.00
N ASN A 632 -14.90 -0.76 56.91
CA ASN A 632 -14.85 0.47 57.73
C ASN A 632 -13.62 0.85 58.59
N ILE A 633 -13.27 2.16 58.59
CA ILE A 633 -13.32 3.05 59.78
C ILE A 633 -13.27 4.52 59.32
N LEU A 634 -14.20 5.31 59.88
CA LEU A 634 -14.34 6.77 59.83
C LEU A 634 -13.38 7.47 60.80
N SER A 635 -12.96 8.70 60.49
CA SER A 635 -13.09 9.84 61.42
C SER A 635 -12.80 11.19 60.74
N GLU A 636 -13.80 12.07 60.81
CA GLU A 636 -13.71 13.52 60.61
C GLU A 636 -12.99 14.19 61.80
N SER A 637 -12.41 15.38 61.57
CA SER A 637 -12.76 16.56 62.39
C SER A 637 -12.13 17.86 61.85
N ASP A 638 -12.98 18.86 61.79
CA ASP A 638 -12.76 20.27 61.50
C ASP A 638 -11.77 20.97 62.46
N THR A 639 -11.20 22.11 62.02
CA THR A 639 -11.42 23.40 62.69
C THR A 639 -10.84 24.59 61.91
N THR A 640 -11.70 25.59 61.73
CA THR A 640 -11.48 26.96 61.21
C THR A 640 -10.99 27.94 62.29
N ILE A 641 -10.41 29.09 61.85
CA ILE A 641 -10.50 30.50 62.34
C ILE A 641 -9.12 31.20 62.25
N ARG A 642 -8.88 32.14 61.31
CA ARG A 642 -8.95 33.63 61.43
C ARG A 642 -8.07 34.18 62.59
N ASN A 643 -7.18 35.18 62.47
CA ASN A 643 -7.34 36.48 61.83
C ASN A 643 -6.06 37.38 62.02
N LEU A 644 -5.94 38.42 61.17
CA LEU A 644 -5.27 39.73 61.32
C LEU A 644 -3.73 39.96 61.17
N ASN A 645 -3.39 40.56 60.01
CA ASN A 645 -2.70 41.85 59.74
C ASN A 645 -1.62 42.40 60.69
N VAL A 646 -0.51 42.90 60.10
CA VAL A 646 -0.11 44.34 60.02
C VAL A 646 1.28 44.50 59.33
N THR A 647 1.30 45.26 58.21
CA THR A 647 2.32 46.17 57.59
C THR A 647 3.84 45.92 57.74
N ASN A 648 4.75 46.22 56.81
CA ASN A 648 4.83 47.34 55.85
C ASN A 648 5.99 47.16 54.83
N ASP A 649 5.93 47.97 53.77
CA ASP A 649 7.02 48.59 52.98
C ASP A 649 7.59 48.01 51.67
N GLN A 650 7.83 48.98 50.77
CA GLN A 650 8.02 48.97 49.31
C GLN A 650 9.50 49.04 48.86
N ASN A 651 9.67 48.89 47.52
CA ASN A 651 10.70 49.47 46.63
C ASN A 651 12.06 48.76 46.52
N SER A 652 12.79 48.77 45.41
CA SER A 652 12.54 48.96 43.96
C SER A 652 13.89 48.74 43.21
N SER A 653 13.84 48.52 41.89
CA SER A 653 14.93 48.74 40.89
C SER A 653 16.16 47.79 40.96
N GLU A 654 16.99 47.53 39.95
CA GLU A 654 17.13 47.94 38.53
C GLU A 654 18.23 47.05 37.88
N LYS A 655 18.34 47.08 36.55
CA LYS A 655 19.37 46.39 35.72
C LYS A 655 20.80 46.96 35.92
N PRO A 656 21.83 46.33 35.33
CA PRO A 656 22.59 47.07 34.30
C PRO A 656 23.15 46.26 33.11
N ASP A 657 23.48 47.00 32.04
CA ASP A 657 24.28 46.65 30.86
C ASP A 657 25.81 46.64 31.13
N LYS A 658 26.59 45.87 30.34
CA LYS A 658 27.76 46.29 29.51
C LYS A 658 28.91 45.24 29.37
N ARG A 659 29.25 44.96 28.10
CA ARG A 659 30.58 45.00 27.40
C ARG A 659 31.79 44.09 27.78
N PHE A 660 32.31 43.46 26.70
CA PHE A 660 33.72 43.34 26.21
C PHE A 660 34.70 42.21 26.63
N LEU A 661 35.46 41.75 25.60
CA LEU A 661 36.79 41.08 25.54
C LEU A 661 36.84 39.55 25.76
N SER A 662 37.21 38.70 24.78
CA SER A 662 38.48 38.44 24.06
C SER A 662 39.36 37.36 24.71
N GLY A 663 39.85 36.41 23.91
CA GLY A 663 40.88 35.41 24.28
C GLY A 663 40.63 34.09 23.53
N SER A 664 41.19 33.91 22.34
CA SER A 664 42.55 33.41 22.07
C SER A 664 42.56 31.90 21.78
N THR A 665 42.84 31.59 20.52
CA THR A 665 43.35 30.31 19.99
C THR A 665 44.57 29.82 20.79
N PRO A 666 44.88 28.52 20.66
CA PRO A 666 46.19 28.21 20.08
C PRO A 666 46.12 27.09 19.01
N ASP A 667 46.82 27.33 17.90
CA ASP A 667 47.49 26.31 17.07
C ASP A 667 48.48 25.52 17.97
N ILE A 668 49.03 24.33 17.67
CA ILE A 668 49.84 23.94 16.52
C ILE A 668 50.03 22.39 16.59
N TYR A 669 50.08 21.74 15.43
CA TYR A 669 51.12 20.79 14.95
C TYR A 669 50.61 19.58 14.16
N THR A 670 51.22 19.54 12.98
CA THR A 670 51.17 18.66 11.83
C THR A 670 51.80 17.29 12.06
N CYS A 671 51.27 16.27 11.37
CA CYS A 671 52.11 15.22 10.79
C CYS A 671 51.58 14.89 9.39
N GLY A 672 52.45 15.06 8.39
CA GLY A 672 52.18 14.82 6.97
C GLY A 672 52.80 13.53 6.47
N SER A 673 52.26 13.03 5.37
CA SER A 673 52.93 12.33 4.25
C SER A 673 51.80 11.95 3.26
N ASP A 674 51.62 12.66 2.13
CA ASP A 674 52.37 12.57 0.86
C ASP A 674 52.17 11.21 0.15
N ILE A 675 51.82 11.05 -1.13
CA ILE A 675 51.78 11.93 -2.31
C ILE A 675 50.82 11.30 -3.33
N CYS A 676 50.11 12.13 -4.10
CA CYS A 676 49.39 11.77 -5.32
C CYS A 676 50.05 12.53 -6.48
N HIS A 677 50.65 11.84 -7.46
CA HIS A 677 51.26 12.47 -8.63
C HIS A 677 50.23 12.71 -9.74
N CYS A 678 50.10 13.96 -10.18
CA CYS A 678 49.60 14.34 -11.50
C CYS A 678 50.19 15.70 -11.89
N ARG A 679 51.08 15.72 -12.90
CA ARG A 679 51.17 16.79 -13.93
C ARG A 679 52.29 16.50 -14.92
N ALA A 680 51.98 16.60 -16.21
CA ALA A 680 52.71 17.49 -17.12
C ALA A 680 51.82 17.80 -18.34
N ARG A 681 51.50 19.09 -18.50
CA ARG A 681 51.12 19.71 -19.77
C ARG A 681 52.41 20.26 -20.38
N GLN A 682 52.57 20.13 -21.70
CA GLN A 682 53.46 20.99 -22.48
C GLN A 682 52.68 22.19 -23.01
N ASN A 683 53.33 23.35 -22.93
CA ASN A 683 52.92 24.63 -23.48
C ASN A 683 53.16 24.66 -24.99
N GLN A 684 52.25 25.28 -25.74
CA GLN A 684 52.59 26.04 -26.95
C GLN A 684 51.74 27.32 -26.99
N VAL A 685 52.45 28.40 -27.32
CA VAL A 685 52.04 29.80 -27.33
C VAL A 685 51.41 30.17 -28.68
N SER A 686 50.68 31.28 -28.65
CA SER A 686 49.75 31.92 -29.58
C SER A 686 50.26 32.32 -30.97
N ASP A 687 49.31 32.48 -31.91
CA ASP A 687 49.01 33.71 -32.71
C ASP A 687 48.19 33.28 -33.95
N SER A 688 46.93 33.68 -34.15
CA SER A 688 46.37 34.97 -34.57
C SER A 688 45.81 34.88 -36.01
N ASN A 689 44.76 35.66 -36.27
CA ASN A 689 43.79 35.54 -37.35
C ASN A 689 44.35 35.71 -38.77
N CYS A 690 43.84 34.93 -39.74
CA CYS A 690 43.77 35.34 -41.15
C CYS A 690 42.52 34.75 -41.85
N THR A 691 41.73 35.64 -42.45
CA THR A 691 40.59 35.44 -43.34
C THR A 691 40.99 34.82 -44.69
N PRO A 692 40.12 34.05 -45.38
CA PRO A 692 40.35 33.69 -46.78
C PRO A 692 39.55 34.59 -47.72
N SER A 693 40.26 35.21 -48.67
CA SER A 693 39.69 35.78 -49.89
C SER A 693 40.18 34.97 -51.09
N THR A 694 39.22 34.39 -51.80
CA THR A 694 39.01 34.35 -53.27
C THR A 694 40.19 34.25 -54.25
N GLN A 695 39.95 33.42 -55.29
CA GLN A 695 40.65 33.27 -56.60
C GLN A 695 41.93 32.42 -56.51
N LEU A 696 42.12 31.34 -57.27
CA LEU A 696 41.66 30.94 -58.60
C LEU A 696 41.47 29.42 -58.67
#